data_AF-A0A1X0N962-F1
#
_entry.id   AF-A0A1X0N962-F1
#
_cell.length_a   1.000
_cell.length_b   1.000
_cell.length_c   1.000
_cell.angle_alpha   90.00
_cell.angle_beta   90.00
_cell.angle_gamma   90.00
#
_symmetry.space_group_name_H-M   'P 1'
#
loop_
_entity.id
_entity.type
_entity.pdbx_description
1 polymer ?
#
loop_
_entity_poly.entity_id
_entity_poly.type
_entity_poly.pdbx_seq_one_letter_code
_entity_poly.pdbx_strand_id
1 'polypeptide(L)'
;MTAKRFRLRVLGFISEQVSAWLVAVLTFLVGAALTAMLALADHDAYQHQLRQRFDILASERFSRIQERLDRQVSRLDTVRRFFLYSDGITRTEYDGFVGPLLIGTQAYGWNPRVTHAERAAFEAAVREEGLANFAIRELDENGTLQIAQARAEYFPVLYLDSISTRPVPLGFDIYSETIRRQTLDRARLLNRITATPRIQLLGLDPANTRGVLLIAPVFSSTNAPDQSPELRGVLTAIIGLSQLMSVGAAERDTLAVTLTDLNAQPEPEQVYRSPAAAASDELYQSTLFSLGDRDYLFEVRPTEVFQANNQSTSSNVLWFGGLLSLLLSALLYSLISQRQRALLRVAQRTRELRVREQQLSVANGQLRNILNAATEVAIIATDPDGLINTFNVGAQRMLGYSDEEVLGRFRLSDFQPSGAGSAAADGISEARILQDMLVAASHDGSHAARELTFQRRDRSTLIVNLLITAMHDDQGQWNGCLAVCTDMTEYRRVHDALEAKGQLLKKLGSQVPGGIYQYQLDTDGRSRFRYVSVGMCELFELDEAQLLIDAEVLLQRIHPMDLARIRNSIIPSAQQLTPWAEEYRVELPRKGLRWLRAASTPEQLADGAVLWHGFVSDISDLKRVEQELRALSVTDVLTGAYNRRYFQDRLQSELKRIDRHGGHLSIIMLDIDHFKRVNDRFGHGVGDQVLKAISQCITHRLRSDDVFCRLGGEEFMVLCPGTQGHQAYQLALSLREELNRQEIEGVGRVTASFGIASWREGEGVDAMLLRADSGVYAAKQAGRDRVEPEQA
;
A
#
# COMPACT_ATOMS: atom_id res chain seq x y z
N MET A 1 53.78 -2.01 -20.57
CA MET A 1 53.23 -1.47 -21.84
C MET A 1 52.08 -2.38 -22.24
N THR A 2 50.80 -2.03 -22.35
CA THR A 2 50.12 -0.75 -22.62
C THR A 2 48.66 -0.91 -22.16
N ALA A 3 48.20 -0.02 -21.27
CA ALA A 3 46.80 0.05 -20.83
C ALA A 3 45.93 0.70 -21.91
N LYS A 4 44.94 -0.03 -22.43
CA LYS A 4 43.89 0.50 -23.31
C LYS A 4 42.89 1.31 -22.48
N ARG A 5 42.97 2.65 -22.58
CA ARG A 5 41.94 3.58 -22.11
C ARG A 5 40.64 3.36 -22.91
N PHE A 6 39.62 2.79 -22.26
CA PHE A 6 38.24 2.83 -22.73
C PHE A 6 37.69 4.24 -22.49
N ARG A 7 37.81 5.14 -23.47
CA ARG A 7 37.00 6.38 -23.50
C ARG A 7 35.60 5.99 -23.95
N LEU A 8 34.60 6.18 -23.09
CA LEU A 8 33.18 6.12 -23.46
C LEU A 8 32.90 7.06 -24.65
N ARG A 9 32.71 6.46 -25.83
CA ARG A 9 32.29 7.10 -27.09
C ARG A 9 30.76 7.24 -27.18
N VAL A 10 30.08 7.71 -26.13
CA VAL A 10 28.62 7.92 -26.22
C VAL A 10 28.26 9.30 -26.82
N LEU A 11 29.22 10.23 -26.92
CA LEU A 11 29.01 11.55 -27.55
C LEU A 11 29.59 11.70 -28.97
N GLY A 12 30.04 10.60 -29.59
CA GLY A 12 30.63 10.61 -30.94
C GLY A 12 29.64 10.74 -32.10
N PHE A 13 28.33 10.78 -31.84
CA PHE A 13 27.29 10.82 -32.87
C PHE A 13 26.87 12.23 -33.31
N ILE A 14 27.36 13.29 -32.66
CA ILE A 14 27.05 14.66 -33.06
C ILE A 14 28.26 15.22 -33.81
N SER A 15 28.30 15.00 -35.12
CA SER A 15 29.26 15.68 -35.99
C SER A 15 29.11 17.20 -35.84
N GLU A 16 30.16 17.97 -36.13
CA GLU A 16 30.15 19.44 -36.06
C GLU A 16 29.11 20.10 -37.01
N GLN A 17 28.39 19.30 -37.81
CA GLN A 17 27.39 19.74 -38.78
C GLN A 17 25.93 19.41 -38.39
N VAL A 18 25.67 18.73 -37.26
CA VAL A 18 24.29 18.38 -36.92
C VAL A 18 23.51 19.64 -36.52
N SER A 19 22.42 19.93 -37.25
CA SER A 19 21.53 21.05 -36.98
C SER A 19 20.92 20.93 -35.58
N ALA A 20 20.98 22.00 -34.78
CA ALA A 20 20.40 22.04 -33.43
C ALA A 20 18.90 21.67 -33.44
N TRP A 21 18.22 22.02 -34.53
CA TRP A 21 16.83 21.69 -34.77
C TRP A 21 16.60 20.18 -34.92
N LEU A 22 17.51 19.47 -35.60
CA LEU A 22 17.40 18.03 -35.82
C LEU A 22 17.54 17.25 -34.51
N VAL A 23 18.48 17.65 -33.64
CA VAL A 23 18.64 17.02 -32.32
C VAL A 23 17.43 17.28 -31.42
N ALA A 24 16.89 18.50 -31.45
CA ALA A 24 15.71 18.88 -30.68
C ALA A 24 14.46 18.09 -31.12
N VAL A 25 14.21 18.01 -32.42
CA VAL A 25 13.10 17.23 -32.99
C VAL A 25 13.26 15.74 -32.66
N LEU A 26 14.45 15.16 -32.83
CA LEU A 26 14.69 13.76 -32.51
C LEU A 26 14.43 13.48 -31.02
N THR A 27 14.89 14.37 -30.14
CA THR A 27 14.68 14.22 -28.68
C THR A 27 13.20 14.32 -28.33
N PHE A 28 12.46 15.25 -28.94
CA PHE A 28 11.02 15.36 -28.75
C PHE A 28 10.29 14.10 -29.22
N LEU A 29 10.63 13.58 -30.40
CA LEU A 29 10.01 12.35 -30.93
C LEU A 29 10.29 11.14 -30.05
N VAL A 30 11.52 10.97 -29.56
CA VAL A 30 11.88 9.87 -28.64
C VAL A 30 11.15 10.02 -27.31
N GLY A 31 11.10 11.23 -26.74
CA GLY A 31 10.37 11.51 -25.50
C GLY A 31 8.86 11.29 -25.65
N ALA A 32 8.27 11.73 -26.75
CA ALA A 32 6.86 11.52 -27.08
C ALA A 32 6.54 10.03 -27.27
N ALA A 33 7.41 9.28 -27.96
CA ALA A 33 7.26 7.84 -28.13
C ALA A 33 7.34 7.10 -26.79
N LEU A 34 8.30 7.46 -25.91
CA LEU A 34 8.41 6.88 -24.57
C LEU A 34 7.19 7.22 -23.71
N THR A 35 6.71 8.46 -23.78
CA THR A 35 5.49 8.90 -23.07
C THR A 35 4.27 8.13 -23.55
N ALA A 36 4.11 7.94 -24.86
CA ALA A 36 3.02 7.15 -25.43
C ALA A 36 3.11 5.68 -25.00
N MET A 37 4.31 5.09 -24.99
CA MET A 37 4.52 3.72 -24.51
C MET A 37 4.16 3.57 -23.02
N LEU A 38 4.56 4.51 -22.17
CA LEU A 38 4.19 4.53 -20.76
C LEU A 38 2.68 4.71 -20.55
N ALA A 39 2.05 5.59 -21.33
CA ALA A 39 0.59 5.79 -21.26
C ALA A 39 -0.19 4.55 -21.71
N LEU A 40 0.28 3.82 -22.72
CA LEU A 40 -0.31 2.54 -23.13
C LEU A 40 -0.13 1.47 -22.05
N ALA A 41 1.06 1.37 -21.45
CA ALA A 41 1.31 0.42 -20.36
C ALA A 41 0.47 0.74 -19.10
N ASP A 42 0.31 2.02 -18.76
CA ASP A 42 -0.56 2.48 -17.67
C ASP A 42 -2.04 2.17 -17.97
N HIS A 43 -2.47 2.36 -19.21
CA HIS A 43 -3.83 2.01 -19.64
C HIS A 43 -4.10 0.51 -19.53
N ASP A 44 -3.19 -0.34 -20.01
CA ASP A 44 -3.31 -1.81 -19.90
C ASP A 44 -3.33 -2.26 -18.43
N ALA A 45 -2.44 -1.70 -17.60
CA ALA A 45 -2.40 -1.99 -16.17
C ALA A 45 -3.70 -1.58 -15.46
N TYR A 46 -4.25 -0.42 -15.81
CA TYR A 46 -5.53 0.07 -15.33
C TYR A 46 -6.68 -0.87 -15.72
N GLN A 47 -6.77 -1.31 -16.98
CA GLN A 47 -7.81 -2.25 -17.42
C GLN A 47 -7.73 -3.59 -16.68
N HIS A 48 -6.52 -4.11 -16.48
CA HIS A 48 -6.31 -5.32 -15.69
C HIS A 48 -6.75 -5.14 -14.23
N GLN A 49 -6.39 -4.01 -13.60
CA GLN A 49 -6.76 -3.72 -12.22
C GLN A 49 -8.27 -3.52 -12.06
N LEU A 50 -8.91 -2.83 -13.01
CA LEU A 50 -10.35 -2.59 -13.03
C LEU A 50 -11.11 -3.92 -13.12
N ARG A 51 -10.69 -4.82 -14.03
CA ARG A 51 -11.27 -6.15 -14.19
C ARG A 51 -11.08 -7.02 -12.96
N GLN A 52 -9.87 -7.07 -12.39
CA GLN A 52 -9.61 -7.82 -11.15
C GLN A 52 -10.48 -7.34 -9.98
N ARG A 53 -10.62 -6.02 -9.79
CA ARG A 53 -11.51 -5.47 -8.75
C ARG A 53 -12.97 -5.83 -8.99
N PHE A 54 -13.42 -5.75 -10.24
CA PHE A 54 -14.76 -6.15 -10.62
C PHE A 54 -14.99 -7.65 -10.33
N ASP A 55 -14.07 -8.52 -10.76
CA ASP A 55 -14.17 -9.98 -10.58
C ASP A 55 -14.24 -10.36 -9.10
N ILE A 56 -13.46 -9.70 -8.23
CA ILE A 56 -13.50 -9.93 -6.78
C ILE A 56 -14.87 -9.56 -6.20
N LEU A 57 -15.39 -8.37 -6.51
CA LEU A 57 -16.67 -7.90 -5.97
C LEU A 57 -17.86 -8.70 -6.53
N ALA A 58 -17.80 -9.07 -7.81
CA ALA A 58 -18.80 -9.92 -8.45
C ALA A 58 -18.81 -11.32 -7.83
N SER A 59 -17.63 -11.93 -7.63
CA SER A 59 -17.50 -13.24 -6.97
C SER A 59 -17.99 -13.22 -5.53
N GLU A 60 -17.69 -12.16 -4.77
CA GLU A 60 -18.22 -11.97 -3.42
C GLU A 60 -19.75 -11.88 -3.42
N ARG A 61 -20.32 -11.13 -4.37
CA ARG A 61 -21.78 -11.06 -4.56
C ARG A 61 -22.38 -12.41 -4.92
N PHE A 62 -21.75 -13.19 -5.79
CA PHE A 62 -22.22 -14.53 -6.14
C PHE A 62 -22.26 -15.45 -4.93
N SER A 63 -21.15 -15.55 -4.19
CA SER A 63 -21.06 -16.43 -3.02
C SER A 63 -22.12 -16.07 -1.97
N ARG A 64 -22.35 -14.77 -1.70
CA ARG A 64 -23.36 -14.32 -0.75
C ARG A 64 -24.79 -14.66 -1.19
N ILE A 65 -25.10 -14.56 -2.48
CA ILE A 65 -26.44 -14.89 -3.00
C ILE A 65 -26.64 -16.40 -3.06
N GLN A 66 -25.64 -17.16 -3.49
CA GLN A 66 -25.67 -18.62 -3.50
C GLN A 66 -25.93 -19.16 -2.09
N GLU A 67 -25.14 -18.73 -1.11
CA GLU A 67 -25.29 -19.14 0.29
C GLU A 67 -26.70 -18.84 0.83
N ARG A 68 -27.30 -17.71 0.43
CA ARG A 68 -28.68 -17.35 0.81
C ARG A 68 -29.70 -18.27 0.17
N LEU A 69 -29.58 -18.55 -1.13
CA LEU A 69 -30.50 -19.45 -1.85
C LEU A 69 -30.44 -20.87 -1.28
N ASP A 70 -29.23 -21.40 -1.09
CA ASP A 70 -29.00 -22.72 -0.49
C ASP A 70 -29.61 -22.81 0.92
N ARG A 71 -29.49 -21.73 1.71
CA ARG A 71 -30.09 -21.64 3.04
C ARG A 71 -31.63 -21.67 3.01
N GLN A 72 -32.29 -21.13 1.98
CA GLN A 72 -33.74 -21.22 1.84
C GLN A 72 -34.20 -22.66 1.59
N VAL A 73 -33.50 -23.36 0.69
CA VAL A 73 -33.81 -24.75 0.34
C VAL A 73 -33.56 -25.67 1.54
N SER A 74 -32.40 -25.51 2.20
CA SER A 74 -32.02 -26.30 3.38
C SER A 74 -33.02 -26.15 4.53
N ARG A 75 -33.47 -24.91 4.83
CA ARG A 75 -34.48 -24.67 5.87
C ARG A 75 -35.82 -25.30 5.55
N LEU A 76 -36.29 -25.21 4.31
CA LEU A 76 -37.51 -25.89 3.89
C LEU A 76 -37.38 -27.41 4.00
N ASP A 77 -36.21 -27.97 3.66
CA ASP A 77 -35.95 -29.40 3.87
C ASP A 77 -35.95 -29.79 5.36
N THR A 78 -35.44 -28.92 6.24
CA THR A 78 -35.52 -29.12 7.70
C THR A 78 -36.98 -29.19 8.18
N VAL A 79 -37.84 -28.26 7.74
CA VAL A 79 -39.28 -28.32 8.06
C VAL A 79 -39.90 -29.58 7.45
N ARG A 80 -39.49 -29.98 6.24
CA ARG A 80 -39.95 -31.23 5.61
C ARG A 80 -39.61 -32.45 6.45
N ARG A 81 -38.40 -32.54 6.97
CA ARG A 81 -37.97 -33.64 7.85
C ARG A 81 -38.73 -33.66 9.16
N PHE A 82 -39.05 -32.49 9.73
CA PHE A 82 -39.93 -32.40 10.90
C PHE A 82 -41.28 -33.09 10.65
N PHE A 83 -41.93 -32.82 9.51
CA PHE A 83 -43.17 -33.51 9.14
C PHE A 83 -43.03 -34.99 8.76
N LEU A 84 -41.85 -35.41 8.29
CA LEU A 84 -41.58 -36.82 7.94
C LEU A 84 -41.43 -37.72 9.18
N TYR A 85 -40.89 -37.18 10.28
CA TYR A 85 -40.57 -37.95 11.49
C TYR A 85 -41.49 -37.65 12.68
N SER A 86 -42.57 -36.91 12.47
CA SER A 86 -43.58 -36.62 13.49
C SER A 86 -44.96 -37.16 13.12
N ASP A 87 -45.59 -37.82 14.09
CA ASP A 87 -46.92 -38.40 13.98
C ASP A 87 -47.95 -37.46 14.61
N GLY A 88 -48.60 -36.65 13.76
CA GLY A 88 -49.56 -35.64 14.20
C GLY A 88 -48.87 -34.42 14.79
N ILE A 89 -48.86 -33.32 14.04
CA ILE A 89 -48.24 -32.06 14.48
C ILE A 89 -49.35 -31.12 14.90
N THR A 90 -49.29 -30.62 16.13
CA THR A 90 -50.21 -29.58 16.61
C THR A 90 -49.82 -28.21 16.08
N ARG A 91 -50.78 -27.27 16.04
CA ARG A 91 -50.50 -25.87 15.63
C ARG A 91 -49.42 -25.21 16.51
N THR A 92 -49.43 -25.47 17.81
CA THR A 92 -48.42 -24.94 18.75
C THR A 92 -47.02 -25.47 18.49
N GLU A 93 -46.88 -26.75 18.14
CA GLU A 93 -45.58 -27.33 17.77
C GLU A 93 -45.09 -26.79 16.43
N TYR A 94 -46.00 -26.62 15.46
CA TYR A 94 -45.69 -25.99 14.18
C TYR A 94 -45.17 -24.56 14.37
N ASP A 95 -45.92 -23.71 15.08
CA ASP A 95 -45.56 -22.30 15.31
C ASP A 95 -44.23 -22.19 16.08
N GLY A 96 -44.01 -23.04 17.08
CA GLY A 96 -42.77 -23.08 17.86
C GLY A 96 -41.54 -23.52 17.05
N PHE A 97 -41.70 -24.46 16.10
CA PHE A 97 -40.60 -24.95 15.27
C PHE A 97 -40.30 -24.04 14.07
N VAL A 98 -41.35 -23.52 13.42
CA VAL A 98 -41.24 -22.75 12.18
C VAL A 98 -40.94 -21.27 12.44
N GLY A 99 -41.45 -20.69 13.52
CA GLY A 99 -41.25 -19.27 13.83
C GLY A 99 -39.79 -18.81 13.80
N PRO A 100 -38.85 -19.52 14.44
CA PRO A 100 -37.42 -19.18 14.37
C PRO A 100 -36.80 -19.28 12.97
N LEU A 101 -37.41 -20.06 12.06
CA LEU A 101 -36.91 -20.30 10.71
C LEU A 101 -37.36 -19.24 9.69
N LEU A 102 -38.26 -18.31 10.07
CA LEU A 102 -38.79 -17.24 9.21
C LEU A 102 -37.76 -16.15 8.82
N ILE A 103 -36.50 -16.24 9.25
CA ILE A 103 -35.48 -15.22 8.99
C ILE A 103 -35.13 -15.17 7.48
N GLY A 104 -35.72 -14.23 6.73
CA GLY A 104 -35.48 -14.08 5.30
C GLY A 104 -36.35 -14.95 4.39
N THR A 105 -37.32 -15.67 4.97
CA THR A 105 -38.42 -16.33 4.25
C THR A 105 -39.71 -15.56 4.57
N GLN A 106 -40.60 -15.35 3.59
CA GLN A 106 -41.83 -14.56 3.80
C GLN A 106 -42.88 -15.33 4.60
N ALA A 107 -43.03 -16.62 4.28
CA ALA A 107 -43.94 -17.50 4.99
C ALA A 107 -43.56 -18.97 4.77
N TYR A 108 -43.87 -19.81 5.76
CA TYR A 108 -43.93 -21.26 5.61
C TYR A 108 -45.38 -21.70 5.81
N GLY A 109 -45.83 -22.67 5.01
CA GLY A 109 -47.17 -23.23 5.09
C GLY A 109 -47.19 -24.74 4.97
N TRP A 110 -48.07 -25.38 5.73
CA TRP A 110 -48.38 -26.80 5.62
C TRP A 110 -49.73 -27.02 4.93
N ASN A 111 -49.73 -27.85 3.90
CA ASN A 111 -50.89 -28.11 3.04
C ASN A 111 -51.10 -29.63 2.97
N PRO A 112 -51.91 -30.22 3.87
CA PRO A 112 -52.18 -31.65 3.85
C PRO A 112 -52.93 -32.06 2.59
N ARG A 113 -52.72 -33.30 2.13
CA ARG A 113 -53.55 -33.89 1.07
C ARG A 113 -54.88 -34.33 1.69
N VAL A 114 -55.98 -33.86 1.12
CA VAL A 114 -57.34 -34.22 1.56
C VAL A 114 -58.11 -34.74 0.35
N THR A 115 -58.58 -35.98 0.38
CA THR A 115 -59.40 -36.51 -0.72
C THR A 115 -60.84 -35.99 -0.64
N HIS A 116 -61.58 -36.10 -1.75
CA HIS A 116 -62.99 -35.73 -1.78
C HIS A 116 -63.82 -36.38 -0.67
N ALA A 117 -63.56 -37.66 -0.39
CA ALA A 117 -64.28 -38.42 0.63
C ALA A 117 -63.95 -37.92 2.06
N GLU A 118 -62.74 -37.44 2.29
CA GLU A 118 -62.26 -36.98 3.61
C GLU A 118 -62.63 -35.53 3.91
N ARG A 119 -62.95 -34.72 2.88
CA ARG A 119 -63.18 -33.26 3.01
C ARG A 119 -64.13 -32.88 4.14
N ALA A 120 -65.30 -33.53 4.23
CA ALA A 120 -66.30 -33.17 5.23
C ALA A 120 -65.83 -33.45 6.66
N ALA A 121 -65.15 -34.58 6.88
CA ALA A 121 -64.58 -34.94 8.17
C ALA A 121 -63.39 -34.03 8.54
N PHE A 122 -62.53 -33.72 7.57
CA PHE A 122 -61.39 -32.81 7.75
C PHE A 122 -61.84 -31.40 8.15
N GLU A 123 -62.80 -30.81 7.42
CA GLU A 123 -63.31 -29.47 7.76
C GLU A 123 -63.99 -29.44 9.15
N ALA A 124 -64.67 -30.52 9.55
CA ALA A 124 -65.25 -30.63 10.89
C ALA A 124 -64.16 -30.69 11.98
N ALA A 125 -63.13 -31.52 11.81
CA ALA A 125 -62.02 -31.64 12.76
C ALA A 125 -61.27 -30.31 12.96
N VAL A 126 -60.97 -29.59 11.88
CA VAL A 126 -60.28 -28.28 11.96
C VAL A 126 -61.14 -27.22 12.65
N ARG A 127 -62.48 -27.28 12.51
CA ARG A 127 -63.40 -26.40 13.23
C ARG A 127 -63.41 -26.70 14.74
N GLU A 128 -63.32 -27.96 15.13
CA GLU A 128 -63.23 -28.38 16.54
C GLU A 128 -61.89 -27.96 17.19
N GLU A 129 -60.80 -27.93 16.41
CA GLU A 129 -59.47 -27.45 16.85
C GLU A 129 -59.36 -25.93 17.04
N GLY A 130 -60.44 -25.16 16.81
CA GLY A 130 -60.52 -23.73 17.13
C GLY A 130 -60.68 -22.78 15.94
N LEU A 131 -60.79 -23.29 14.70
CA LEU A 131 -61.05 -22.47 13.51
C LEU A 131 -62.50 -22.56 13.05
N ALA A 132 -63.42 -21.93 13.79
CA ALA A 132 -64.88 -22.07 13.60
C ALA A 132 -65.41 -21.83 12.17
N ASN A 133 -64.73 -21.00 11.37
CA ASN A 133 -65.12 -20.63 10.00
C ASN A 133 -64.25 -21.28 8.91
N PHE A 134 -63.54 -22.37 9.24
CA PHE A 134 -62.71 -23.08 8.27
C PHE A 134 -63.56 -23.83 7.22
N ALA A 135 -63.18 -23.64 5.96
CA ALA A 135 -63.69 -24.36 4.81
C ALA A 135 -62.60 -24.36 3.74
N ILE A 136 -62.55 -25.40 2.91
CA ILE A 136 -61.64 -25.41 1.75
C ILE A 136 -62.17 -24.40 0.71
N ARG A 137 -61.33 -23.44 0.34
CA ARG A 137 -61.67 -22.29 -0.52
C ARG A 137 -60.77 -22.21 -1.75
N GLU A 138 -61.28 -21.61 -2.81
CA GLU A 138 -60.55 -21.29 -4.04
C GLU A 138 -60.79 -19.83 -4.45
N LEU A 139 -59.95 -19.29 -5.33
CA LEU A 139 -60.18 -17.97 -5.88
C LEU A 139 -61.21 -18.03 -7.02
N ASP A 140 -62.14 -17.08 -7.04
CA ASP A 140 -63.01 -16.83 -8.18
C ASP A 140 -62.30 -15.98 -9.25
N GLU A 141 -62.97 -15.72 -10.38
CA GLU A 141 -62.42 -14.88 -11.47
C GLU A 141 -62.08 -13.45 -11.02
N ASN A 142 -62.66 -12.98 -9.92
CA ASN A 142 -62.42 -11.65 -9.34
C ASN A 142 -61.30 -11.67 -8.27
N GLY A 143 -60.68 -12.81 -8.00
CA GLY A 143 -59.63 -12.94 -6.98
C GLY A 143 -60.14 -12.93 -5.54
N THR A 144 -61.42 -13.22 -5.33
CA THR A 144 -62.05 -13.38 -4.01
C THR A 144 -62.21 -14.86 -3.65
N LEU A 145 -62.16 -15.17 -2.36
CA LEU A 145 -62.20 -16.56 -1.90
C LEU A 145 -63.64 -17.06 -1.77
N GLN A 146 -63.96 -18.12 -2.52
CA GLN A 146 -65.22 -18.84 -2.46
C GLN A 146 -65.01 -20.30 -2.03
N ILE A 147 -66.08 -21.00 -1.68
CA ILE A 147 -66.01 -22.43 -1.33
C ILE A 147 -65.51 -23.22 -2.54
N ALA A 148 -64.52 -24.10 -2.31
CA ALA A 148 -63.90 -24.86 -3.39
C ALA A 148 -64.89 -25.82 -4.07
N GLN A 149 -64.85 -25.88 -5.40
CA GLN A 149 -65.63 -26.82 -6.20
C GLN A 149 -65.22 -28.28 -5.91
N ALA A 150 -66.06 -29.23 -6.27
CA ALA A 150 -65.78 -30.64 -6.08
C ALA A 150 -64.59 -31.10 -6.95
N ARG A 151 -63.47 -31.49 -6.31
CA ARG A 151 -62.30 -32.14 -6.91
C ARG A 151 -61.98 -33.46 -6.22
N ALA A 152 -61.16 -34.29 -6.87
CA ALA A 152 -60.71 -35.58 -6.35
C ALA A 152 -59.82 -35.44 -5.10
N GLU A 153 -58.95 -34.43 -5.08
CA GLU A 153 -58.08 -34.10 -3.95
C GLU A 153 -57.90 -32.58 -3.83
N TYR A 154 -57.56 -32.14 -2.63
CA TYR A 154 -57.35 -30.75 -2.23
C TYR A 154 -56.07 -30.64 -1.39
N PHE A 155 -55.45 -29.46 -1.44
CA PHE A 155 -54.29 -29.10 -0.64
C PHE A 155 -54.56 -27.75 0.07
N PRO A 156 -55.47 -27.73 1.07
CA PRO A 156 -55.79 -26.51 1.78
C PRO A 156 -54.63 -26.06 2.67
N VAL A 157 -54.36 -24.76 2.73
CA VAL A 157 -53.43 -24.18 3.72
C VAL A 157 -53.98 -24.40 5.13
N LEU A 158 -53.39 -25.31 5.90
CA LEU A 158 -53.82 -25.64 7.27
C LEU A 158 -53.04 -24.86 8.32
N TYR A 159 -51.70 -24.92 8.23
CA TYR A 159 -50.80 -24.10 9.05
C TYR A 159 -50.07 -23.11 8.17
N LEU A 160 -49.85 -21.92 8.70
CA LEU A 160 -49.08 -20.89 8.04
C LEU A 160 -48.49 -19.97 9.09
N ASP A 161 -47.18 -19.76 9.00
CA ASP A 161 -46.48 -18.75 9.76
C ASP A 161 -45.80 -17.78 8.79
N SER A 162 -45.92 -16.48 9.03
CA SER A 162 -45.49 -15.44 8.10
C SER A 162 -45.00 -14.19 8.81
N ILE A 163 -44.03 -13.51 8.22
CA ILE A 163 -43.59 -12.18 8.67
C ILE A 163 -44.58 -11.08 8.30
N SER A 164 -45.59 -11.34 7.45
CA SER A 164 -46.57 -10.34 7.04
C SER A 164 -47.60 -10.10 8.13
N THR A 165 -47.98 -8.83 8.31
CA THR A 165 -49.06 -8.41 9.21
C THR A 165 -50.45 -8.61 8.61
N ARG A 166 -50.56 -9.03 7.33
CA ARG A 166 -51.83 -9.27 6.67
C ARG A 166 -52.31 -10.71 6.91
N PRO A 167 -53.60 -10.91 7.19
CA PRO A 167 -54.15 -12.24 7.35
C PRO A 167 -54.09 -12.99 6.01
N VAL A 168 -53.41 -14.13 6.01
CA VAL A 168 -53.36 -15.05 4.86
C VAL A 168 -54.54 -16.02 4.98
N PRO A 169 -55.20 -16.37 3.87
CA PRO A 169 -56.42 -17.17 3.93
C PRO A 169 -56.15 -18.64 4.22
N LEU A 170 -56.28 -19.04 5.49
CA LEU A 170 -56.37 -20.45 5.87
C LEU A 170 -57.53 -21.11 5.10
N GLY A 171 -57.31 -22.37 4.68
CA GLY A 171 -58.23 -23.13 3.86
C GLY A 171 -58.14 -22.85 2.36
N PHE A 172 -57.31 -21.90 1.92
CA PHE A 172 -57.03 -21.71 0.48
C PHE A 172 -56.40 -22.98 -0.10
N ASP A 173 -57.05 -23.56 -1.11
CA ASP A 173 -56.57 -24.74 -1.82
C ASP A 173 -55.53 -24.35 -2.86
N ILE A 174 -54.25 -24.63 -2.60
CA ILE A 174 -53.17 -24.31 -3.54
C ILE A 174 -53.29 -25.13 -4.84
N TYR A 175 -54.06 -26.22 -4.85
CA TYR A 175 -54.29 -27.06 -6.03
C TYR A 175 -55.35 -26.50 -6.99
N SER A 176 -56.11 -25.48 -6.56
CA SER A 176 -57.09 -24.79 -7.39
C SER A 176 -56.45 -23.97 -8.51
N GLU A 177 -55.24 -23.45 -8.27
CA GLU A 177 -54.48 -22.59 -9.19
C GLU A 177 -53.59 -23.41 -10.13
N THR A 178 -53.64 -23.11 -11.43
CA THR A 178 -52.96 -23.91 -12.47
C THR A 178 -51.44 -23.97 -12.27
N ILE A 179 -50.78 -22.84 -12.01
CA ILE A 179 -49.31 -22.77 -11.85
C ILE A 179 -48.85 -23.52 -10.60
N ARG A 180 -49.60 -23.38 -9.50
CA ARG A 180 -49.31 -24.05 -8.23
C ARG A 180 -49.54 -25.56 -8.36
N ARG A 181 -50.65 -25.97 -8.98
CA ARG A 181 -50.96 -27.38 -9.29
C ARG A 181 -49.86 -28.05 -10.11
N GLN A 182 -49.47 -27.45 -11.24
CA GLN A 182 -48.39 -27.98 -12.08
C GLN A 182 -47.07 -28.11 -11.32
N THR A 183 -46.76 -27.17 -10.42
CA THR A 183 -45.54 -27.24 -9.61
C THR A 183 -45.64 -28.34 -8.54
N LEU A 184 -46.79 -28.48 -7.90
CA LEU A 184 -47.04 -29.55 -6.93
C LEU A 184 -46.97 -30.93 -7.58
N ASP A 185 -47.60 -31.12 -8.74
CA ASP A 185 -47.57 -32.38 -9.48
C ASP A 185 -46.13 -32.75 -9.88
N ARG A 186 -45.32 -31.76 -10.30
CA ARG A 186 -43.87 -31.94 -10.53
C ARG A 186 -43.13 -32.33 -9.25
N ALA A 187 -43.41 -31.65 -8.13
CA ALA A 187 -42.80 -31.97 -6.83
C ALA A 187 -43.10 -33.42 -6.43
N ARG A 188 -44.37 -33.84 -6.57
CA ARG A 188 -44.84 -35.19 -6.29
C ARG A 188 -44.14 -36.23 -7.17
N LEU A 189 -44.02 -35.96 -8.46
CA LEU A 189 -43.40 -36.90 -9.42
C LEU A 189 -41.88 -37.01 -9.23
N LEU A 190 -41.20 -35.90 -8.95
CA LEU A 190 -39.74 -35.87 -8.80
C LEU A 190 -39.25 -36.23 -7.40
N ASN A 191 -40.13 -36.20 -6.38
CA ASN A 191 -39.81 -36.33 -4.97
C ASN A 191 -38.67 -35.37 -4.54
N ARG A 192 -38.75 -34.12 -4.98
CA ARG A 192 -37.77 -33.07 -4.69
C ARG A 192 -38.49 -31.74 -4.46
N ILE A 193 -37.78 -30.79 -3.85
CA ILE A 193 -38.25 -29.41 -3.72
C ILE A 193 -38.31 -28.80 -5.12
N THR A 194 -39.45 -28.23 -5.48
CA THR A 194 -39.65 -27.56 -6.77
C THR A 194 -40.04 -26.10 -6.55
N ALA A 195 -39.83 -25.27 -7.55
CA ALA A 195 -40.18 -23.86 -7.54
C ALA A 195 -41.24 -23.54 -8.59
N THR A 196 -42.14 -22.63 -8.24
CA THR A 196 -43.05 -21.99 -9.19
C THR A 196 -42.28 -20.96 -10.04
N PRO A 197 -42.76 -20.63 -11.25
CA PRO A 197 -42.46 -19.33 -11.86
C PRO A 197 -42.84 -18.18 -10.92
N ARG A 198 -42.46 -16.95 -11.28
CA ARG A 198 -42.87 -15.78 -10.51
C ARG A 198 -44.40 -15.65 -10.48
N ILE A 199 -45.00 -15.77 -9.30
CA ILE A 199 -46.46 -15.66 -9.10
C ILE A 199 -46.83 -14.49 -8.19
N GLN A 200 -48.11 -14.11 -8.25
CA GLN A 200 -48.69 -13.20 -7.28
C GLN A 200 -48.94 -13.94 -5.96
N LEU A 201 -48.49 -13.33 -4.86
CA LEU A 201 -48.57 -13.88 -3.52
C LEU A 201 -49.77 -13.28 -2.79
N LEU A 202 -50.56 -14.14 -2.15
CA LEU A 202 -51.75 -13.75 -1.40
C LEU A 202 -51.37 -13.43 0.05
N GLY A 203 -52.01 -12.41 0.62
CA GLY A 203 -51.84 -12.07 2.04
C GLY A 203 -50.48 -11.47 2.41
N LEU A 204 -49.76 -10.85 1.46
CA LEU A 204 -48.53 -10.10 1.72
C LEU A 204 -48.70 -8.58 1.55
N ASP A 205 -47.73 -7.82 2.07
CA ASP A 205 -47.64 -6.36 1.97
C ASP A 205 -47.55 -5.92 0.48
N PRO A 206 -48.20 -4.81 0.05
CA PRO A 206 -48.17 -4.27 -1.32
C PRO A 206 -46.76 -4.17 -1.93
N ALA A 207 -45.75 -3.92 -1.10
CA ALA A 207 -44.36 -3.83 -1.54
C ALA A 207 -43.77 -5.18 -2.02
N ASN A 208 -44.35 -6.32 -1.62
CA ASN A 208 -43.86 -7.69 -1.90
C ASN A 208 -44.97 -8.61 -2.45
N THR A 209 -45.74 -8.12 -3.42
CA THR A 209 -46.88 -8.87 -4.00
C THR A 209 -46.49 -9.97 -4.99
N ARG A 210 -45.22 -10.07 -5.39
CA ARG A 210 -44.74 -11.07 -6.34
C ARG A 210 -43.49 -11.79 -5.82
N GLY A 211 -43.43 -13.10 -6.03
CA GLY A 211 -42.28 -13.90 -5.63
C GLY A 211 -42.38 -15.34 -6.11
N VAL A 212 -41.58 -16.20 -5.50
CA VAL A 212 -41.46 -17.62 -5.85
C VAL A 212 -41.96 -18.46 -4.68
N LEU A 213 -42.85 -19.41 -4.98
CA LEU A 213 -43.27 -20.45 -4.05
C LEU A 213 -42.41 -21.69 -4.25
N LEU A 214 -41.73 -22.13 -3.20
CA LEU A 214 -41.10 -23.44 -3.12
C LEU A 214 -42.11 -24.46 -2.60
N ILE A 215 -42.17 -25.64 -3.21
CA ILE A 215 -43.06 -26.74 -2.82
C ILE A 215 -42.20 -27.97 -2.52
N ALA A 216 -42.32 -28.48 -1.30
CA ALA A 216 -41.60 -29.64 -0.79
C ALA A 216 -42.59 -30.77 -0.45
N PRO A 217 -42.54 -31.92 -1.15
CA PRO A 217 -43.49 -32.99 -0.91
C PRO A 217 -43.13 -33.77 0.36
N VAL A 218 -44.14 -34.09 1.17
CA VAL A 218 -44.01 -34.92 2.37
C VAL A 218 -44.73 -36.23 2.16
N PHE A 219 -43.96 -37.32 2.14
CA PHE A 219 -44.47 -38.66 1.96
C PHE A 219 -44.53 -39.42 3.28
N SER A 220 -45.37 -40.46 3.38
CA SER A 220 -45.41 -41.36 4.53
C SER A 220 -44.09 -42.15 4.65
N SER A 221 -43.54 -42.26 5.87
CA SER A 221 -42.46 -43.21 6.11
C SER A 221 -43.04 -44.63 6.03
N THR A 222 -42.59 -45.43 5.06
CA THR A 222 -43.03 -46.82 4.89
C THR A 222 -41.82 -47.72 5.15
N ASN A 223 -41.92 -48.57 6.17
CA ASN A 223 -40.90 -49.57 6.48
C ASN A 223 -41.02 -50.84 5.61
N ALA A 224 -42.02 -50.92 4.73
CA ALA A 224 -42.29 -52.07 3.87
C ALA A 224 -41.69 -51.84 2.47
N PRO A 225 -40.80 -52.72 1.97
CA PRO A 225 -40.08 -52.51 0.71
C PRO A 225 -40.94 -52.55 -0.57
N ASP A 226 -42.20 -52.99 -0.49
CA ASP A 226 -43.10 -53.17 -1.64
C ASP A 226 -44.21 -52.09 -1.77
N GLN A 227 -44.27 -51.13 -0.85
CA GLN A 227 -45.28 -50.05 -0.92
C GLN A 227 -44.65 -48.75 -1.39
N SER A 228 -45.21 -48.18 -2.46
CA SER A 228 -44.85 -46.82 -2.87
C SER A 228 -45.29 -45.83 -1.79
N PRO A 229 -44.40 -44.95 -1.32
CA PRO A 229 -44.72 -44.01 -0.25
C PRO A 229 -45.87 -43.09 -0.68
N GLU A 230 -46.90 -42.95 0.17
CA GLU A 230 -48.07 -42.12 -0.13
C GLU A 230 -47.82 -40.65 0.24
N LEU A 231 -48.31 -39.71 -0.57
CA LEU A 231 -48.18 -38.28 -0.30
C LEU A 231 -49.11 -37.88 0.84
N ARG A 232 -48.55 -37.44 1.98
CA ARG A 232 -49.33 -36.90 3.12
C ARG A 232 -49.75 -35.44 2.90
N GLY A 233 -48.94 -34.69 2.17
CA GLY A 233 -49.16 -33.27 1.92
C GLY A 233 -47.90 -32.60 1.38
N VAL A 234 -47.93 -31.28 1.32
CA VAL A 234 -46.80 -30.48 0.86
C VAL A 234 -46.52 -29.31 1.80
N LEU A 235 -45.24 -29.04 2.01
CA LEU A 235 -44.79 -27.81 2.61
C LEU A 235 -44.53 -26.77 1.54
N THR A 236 -44.87 -25.53 1.85
CA THR A 236 -44.65 -24.40 0.98
C THR A 236 -43.79 -23.36 1.67
N ALA A 237 -42.80 -22.80 0.98
CA ALA A 237 -42.09 -21.61 1.43
C ALA A 237 -42.24 -20.48 0.42
N ILE A 238 -42.56 -19.29 0.90
CA ILE A 238 -42.70 -18.10 0.07
C ILE A 238 -41.38 -17.31 0.10
N ILE A 239 -40.78 -17.11 -1.07
CA ILE A 239 -39.52 -16.39 -1.26
C ILE A 239 -39.78 -15.08 -2.01
N GLY A 240 -39.52 -13.96 -1.33
CA GLY A 240 -39.52 -12.64 -1.96
C GLY A 240 -38.19 -12.38 -2.66
N LEU A 241 -38.13 -12.52 -3.98
CA LEU A 241 -36.89 -12.32 -4.75
C LEU A 241 -36.26 -10.95 -4.49
N SER A 242 -37.05 -9.88 -4.48
CA SER A 242 -36.54 -8.53 -4.21
C SER A 242 -35.87 -8.40 -2.84
N GLN A 243 -36.41 -9.04 -1.80
CA GLN A 243 -35.82 -9.01 -0.46
C GLN A 243 -34.58 -9.89 -0.34
N LEU A 244 -34.59 -11.06 -0.99
CA LEU A 244 -33.42 -11.93 -1.06
C LEU A 244 -32.20 -11.18 -1.65
N MET A 245 -32.49 -10.31 -2.62
CA MET A 245 -31.50 -9.51 -3.34
C MET A 245 -31.11 -8.21 -2.62
N SER A 246 -32.01 -7.56 -1.88
CA SER A 246 -31.81 -6.20 -1.34
C SER A 246 -31.08 -6.11 0.02
N VAL A 247 -31.02 -7.18 0.81
CA VAL A 247 -30.40 -7.13 2.15
C VAL A 247 -28.87 -6.96 2.00
N GLY A 248 -28.36 -5.76 2.31
CA GLY A 248 -26.95 -5.36 2.15
C GLY A 248 -26.69 -4.38 1.01
N ALA A 249 -27.71 -3.94 0.27
CA ALA A 249 -27.60 -2.83 -0.68
C ALA A 249 -27.65 -1.50 0.09
N ALA A 250 -26.49 -0.91 0.37
CA ALA A 250 -26.41 0.48 0.81
C ALA A 250 -26.82 1.41 -0.36
N GLU A 251 -27.20 2.66 -0.06
CA GLU A 251 -27.57 3.71 -1.05
C GLU A 251 -26.50 4.04 -2.12
N ARG A 252 -25.37 3.32 -2.15
CA ARG A 252 -24.29 3.44 -3.13
C ARG A 252 -23.81 2.06 -3.60
N ASP A 253 -24.71 1.25 -4.16
CA ASP A 253 -24.34 -0.04 -4.75
C ASP A 253 -23.41 0.20 -5.97
N THR A 254 -22.20 -0.36 -5.89
CA THR A 254 -21.18 -0.28 -6.95
C THR A 254 -21.47 -1.25 -8.10
N LEU A 255 -22.38 -2.20 -7.91
CA LEU A 255 -22.71 -3.24 -8.87
C LEU A 255 -24.21 -3.28 -9.14
N ALA A 256 -24.59 -3.34 -10.41
CA ALA A 256 -25.92 -3.63 -10.90
C ALA A 256 -26.08 -5.14 -11.03
N VAL A 257 -27.28 -5.64 -10.72
CA VAL A 257 -27.57 -7.07 -10.69
C VAL A 257 -28.89 -7.36 -11.40
N THR A 258 -28.88 -8.41 -12.23
CA THR A 258 -30.08 -8.96 -12.88
C THR A 258 -30.24 -10.44 -12.55
N LEU A 259 -31.48 -10.87 -12.42
CA LEU A 259 -31.83 -12.28 -12.25
C LEU A 259 -32.88 -12.68 -13.29
N THR A 260 -32.59 -13.73 -14.03
CA THR A 260 -33.44 -14.23 -15.12
C THR A 260 -33.75 -15.70 -14.90
N ASP A 261 -35.03 -16.06 -14.91
CA ASP A 261 -35.50 -17.45 -14.83
C ASP A 261 -35.39 -18.09 -16.22
N LEU A 262 -34.49 -19.06 -16.37
CA LEU A 262 -34.24 -19.74 -17.65
C LEU A 262 -35.30 -20.79 -17.99
N ASN A 263 -36.09 -21.22 -17.01
CA ASN A 263 -37.13 -22.23 -17.18
C ASN A 263 -38.51 -21.58 -17.42
N ALA A 264 -38.60 -20.25 -17.51
CA ALA A 264 -39.82 -19.57 -17.90
C ALA A 264 -40.15 -19.89 -19.37
N GLN A 265 -41.44 -20.07 -19.67
CA GLN A 265 -41.92 -20.33 -21.03
C GLN A 265 -42.92 -19.23 -21.43
N PRO A 266 -42.90 -18.77 -22.70
CA PRO A 266 -42.15 -19.30 -23.85
C PRO A 266 -40.66 -18.87 -23.91
N GLU A 267 -40.26 -17.82 -23.19
CA GLU A 267 -38.89 -17.31 -23.16
C GLU A 267 -38.44 -17.06 -21.71
N PRO A 268 -37.12 -17.01 -21.44
CA PRO A 268 -36.60 -16.65 -20.13
C PRO A 268 -37.16 -15.32 -19.62
N GLU A 269 -37.65 -15.29 -18.38
CA GLU A 269 -38.26 -14.09 -17.79
C GLU A 269 -37.27 -13.43 -16.84
N GLN A 270 -37.05 -12.12 -17.00
CA GLN A 270 -36.29 -11.35 -16.02
C GLN A 270 -37.12 -11.13 -14.75
N VAL A 271 -36.77 -11.83 -13.68
CA VAL A 271 -37.53 -11.83 -12.42
C VAL A 271 -37.09 -10.73 -11.45
N TYR A 272 -35.86 -10.21 -11.59
CA TYR A 272 -35.36 -9.11 -10.77
C TYR A 272 -34.36 -8.21 -11.53
N ARG A 273 -34.37 -6.91 -11.16
CA ARG A 273 -33.37 -5.92 -11.56
C ARG A 273 -33.05 -5.03 -10.36
N SER A 274 -31.77 -4.76 -10.13
CA SER A 274 -31.34 -3.75 -9.15
C SER A 274 -31.80 -2.35 -9.56
N PRO A 275 -32.04 -1.42 -8.61
CA PRO A 275 -32.38 -0.04 -8.93
C PRO A 275 -31.27 0.71 -9.67
N ALA A 276 -30.01 0.41 -9.35
CA ALA A 276 -28.86 1.01 -10.01
C ALA A 276 -28.70 0.44 -11.43
N ALA A 277 -28.48 1.32 -12.40
CA ALA A 277 -28.25 0.96 -13.79
C ALA A 277 -26.79 0.55 -14.03
N ALA A 278 -26.60 -0.36 -14.99
CA ALA A 278 -25.26 -0.72 -15.47
C ALA A 278 -24.66 0.45 -16.28
N ALA A 279 -23.39 0.74 -16.03
CA ALA A 279 -22.66 1.83 -16.70
C ALA A 279 -21.80 1.36 -17.88
N SER A 280 -21.58 0.05 -18.01
CA SER A 280 -20.84 -0.54 -19.13
C SER A 280 -21.35 -1.94 -19.41
N ASP A 281 -21.33 -2.30 -20.69
CA ASP A 281 -21.64 -3.65 -21.16
C ASP A 281 -20.41 -4.54 -21.38
N GLU A 282 -19.21 -3.96 -21.32
CA GLU A 282 -17.94 -4.68 -21.56
C GLU A 282 -17.51 -5.52 -20.35
N LEU A 283 -17.76 -5.00 -19.14
CA LEU A 283 -17.48 -5.68 -17.88
C LEU A 283 -18.78 -6.32 -17.37
N TYR A 284 -18.89 -7.62 -17.52
CA TYR A 284 -19.97 -8.39 -16.93
C TYR A 284 -19.46 -9.75 -16.47
N GLN A 285 -20.11 -10.30 -15.46
CA GLN A 285 -19.91 -11.68 -15.04
C GLN A 285 -21.28 -12.28 -14.75
N SER A 286 -21.43 -13.56 -15.07
CA SER A 286 -22.69 -14.28 -14.88
C SER A 286 -22.44 -15.64 -14.27
N THR A 287 -23.38 -16.11 -13.47
CA THR A 287 -23.38 -17.46 -12.92
C THR A 287 -24.80 -18.03 -12.90
N LEU A 288 -24.89 -19.35 -12.84
CA LEU A 288 -26.16 -20.07 -12.72
C LEU A 288 -26.40 -20.45 -11.27
N PHE A 289 -27.60 -20.15 -10.77
CA PHE A 289 -28.05 -20.60 -9.46
C PHE A 289 -29.32 -21.43 -9.59
N SER A 290 -29.38 -22.54 -8.87
CA SER A 290 -30.58 -23.38 -8.84
C SER A 290 -31.37 -23.08 -7.57
N LEU A 291 -32.69 -22.93 -7.71
CA LEU A 291 -33.61 -22.77 -6.59
C LEU A 291 -34.76 -23.78 -6.79
N GLY A 292 -34.67 -24.89 -6.05
CA GLY A 292 -35.54 -26.06 -6.29
C GLY A 292 -35.14 -26.77 -7.58
N ASP A 293 -36.06 -26.81 -8.54
CA ASP A 293 -35.89 -27.42 -9.88
C ASP A 293 -35.75 -26.38 -11.01
N ARG A 294 -35.56 -25.09 -10.67
CA ARG A 294 -35.40 -24.01 -11.64
C ARG A 294 -34.01 -23.39 -11.56
N ASP A 295 -33.46 -23.08 -12.72
CA ASP A 295 -32.16 -22.45 -12.91
C ASP A 295 -32.35 -20.97 -13.25
N TYR A 296 -31.63 -20.15 -12.52
CA TYR A 296 -31.63 -18.71 -12.65
C TYR A 296 -30.25 -18.25 -13.13
N LEU A 297 -30.23 -17.44 -14.19
CA LEU A 297 -29.05 -16.71 -14.61
C LEU A 297 -28.96 -15.43 -13.79
N PHE A 298 -27.89 -15.33 -13.00
CA PHE A 298 -27.57 -14.16 -12.21
C PHE A 298 -26.41 -13.43 -12.86
N GLU A 299 -26.62 -12.18 -13.26
CA GLU A 299 -25.59 -11.36 -13.89
C GLU A 299 -25.27 -10.13 -13.05
N VAL A 300 -23.99 -9.77 -13.06
CA VAL A 300 -23.45 -8.61 -12.36
C VAL A 300 -22.75 -7.72 -13.37
N ARG A 301 -22.99 -6.41 -13.26
CA ARG A 301 -22.38 -5.36 -14.09
C ARG A 301 -21.96 -4.17 -13.21
N PRO A 302 -20.93 -3.39 -13.58
CA PRO A 302 -20.54 -2.21 -12.82
C PRO A 302 -21.55 -1.07 -12.99
N THR A 303 -21.74 -0.27 -11.93
CA THR A 303 -22.53 0.98 -11.98
C THR A 303 -21.64 2.19 -12.25
N GLU A 304 -22.26 3.36 -12.47
CA GLU A 304 -21.52 4.62 -12.65
C GLU A 304 -20.68 4.97 -11.41
N VAL A 305 -21.18 4.62 -10.22
CA VAL A 305 -20.47 4.81 -8.94
C VAL A 305 -19.19 3.99 -8.92
N PHE A 306 -19.19 2.77 -9.46
CA PHE A 306 -17.97 1.96 -9.56
C PHE A 306 -16.95 2.59 -10.53
N GLN A 307 -17.39 3.08 -11.69
CA GLN A 307 -16.48 3.74 -12.62
C GLN A 307 -15.90 5.03 -12.03
N ALA A 308 -16.72 5.84 -11.35
CA ALA A 308 -16.27 7.07 -10.70
C ALA A 308 -15.22 6.81 -9.61
N ASN A 309 -15.35 5.70 -8.87
CA ASN A 309 -14.37 5.31 -7.84
C ASN A 309 -13.08 4.71 -8.42
N ASN A 310 -13.05 4.38 -9.71
CA ASN A 310 -11.92 3.72 -10.37
C ASN A 310 -11.54 4.48 -11.64
N GLN A 311 -11.27 5.79 -11.58
CA GLN A 311 -10.85 6.56 -12.75
C GLN A 311 -9.37 6.31 -13.12
N SER A 312 -9.08 6.31 -14.42
CA SER A 312 -7.72 6.20 -14.96
C SER A 312 -6.95 7.51 -14.84
N THR A 313 -5.67 7.43 -14.48
CA THR A 313 -4.73 8.56 -14.43
C THR A 313 -3.92 8.74 -15.72
N SER A 314 -4.17 7.96 -16.78
CA SER A 314 -3.32 7.94 -17.98
C SER A 314 -3.27 9.28 -18.73
N SER A 315 -4.32 10.11 -18.61
CA SER A 315 -4.34 11.47 -19.14
C SER A 315 -3.24 12.36 -18.54
N ASN A 316 -2.93 12.19 -17.24
CA ASN A 316 -1.88 12.95 -16.57
C ASN A 316 -0.50 12.54 -17.09
N VAL A 317 -0.26 11.25 -17.36
CA VAL A 317 1.01 10.74 -17.90
C VAL A 317 1.31 11.38 -19.25
N LEU A 318 0.32 11.48 -20.13
CA LEU A 318 0.45 12.13 -21.44
C LEU A 318 0.80 13.62 -21.30
N TRP A 319 0.09 14.36 -20.43
CA TRP A 319 0.34 15.78 -20.22
C TRP A 319 1.73 16.06 -19.66
N PHE A 320 2.11 15.40 -18.57
CA PHE A 320 3.41 15.64 -17.92
C PHE A 320 4.58 15.11 -18.76
N GLY A 321 4.45 13.94 -19.39
CA GLY A 321 5.50 13.39 -20.25
C GLY A 321 5.69 14.20 -21.54
N GLY A 322 4.59 14.67 -22.15
CA GLY A 322 4.63 15.58 -23.31
C GLY A 322 5.29 16.91 -22.98
N LEU A 323 4.92 17.52 -21.83
CA LEU A 323 5.53 18.76 -21.34
C LEU A 323 7.03 18.59 -21.07
N LEU A 324 7.42 17.50 -20.40
CA LEU A 324 8.83 17.21 -20.12
C LEU A 324 9.65 17.03 -21.40
N SER A 325 9.11 16.31 -22.39
CA SER A 325 9.74 16.09 -23.70
C SER A 325 9.95 17.40 -24.46
N LEU A 326 8.95 18.30 -24.41
CA LEU A 326 9.02 19.64 -25.00
C LEU A 326 10.09 20.50 -24.32
N LEU A 327 10.12 20.53 -22.98
CA LEU A 327 11.10 21.30 -22.21
C LEU A 327 12.52 20.81 -22.46
N LEU A 328 12.74 19.49 -22.48
CA LEU A 328 14.05 18.90 -22.75
C LEU A 328 14.53 19.22 -24.18
N SER A 329 13.63 19.12 -25.16
CA SER A 329 13.89 19.48 -26.56
C SER A 329 14.29 20.96 -26.69
N ALA A 330 13.55 21.87 -26.04
CA ALA A 330 13.85 23.30 -26.04
C ALA A 330 15.19 23.63 -25.35
N LEU A 331 15.51 22.95 -24.25
CA LEU A 331 16.78 23.11 -23.54
C LEU A 331 17.97 22.67 -24.41
N LEU A 332 17.88 21.49 -25.03
CA LEU A 332 18.92 20.99 -25.94
C LEU A 332 19.09 21.88 -27.17
N TYR A 333 17.98 22.35 -27.76
CA TYR A 333 18.01 23.32 -28.85
C TYR A 333 18.77 24.58 -28.43
N SER A 334 18.46 25.13 -27.25
CA SER A 334 19.10 26.33 -26.69
C SER A 334 20.61 26.13 -26.52
N LEU A 335 21.03 25.04 -25.86
CA LEU A 335 22.43 24.74 -25.58
C LEU A 335 23.25 24.52 -26.87
N ILE A 336 22.73 23.74 -27.82
CA ILE A 336 23.43 23.45 -29.07
C ILE A 336 23.50 24.71 -29.94
N SER A 337 22.41 25.48 -30.02
CA SER A 337 22.38 26.76 -30.74
C SER A 337 23.34 27.79 -30.12
N GLN A 338 23.46 27.82 -28.79
CA GLN A 338 24.41 28.69 -28.10
C GLN A 338 25.86 28.28 -28.42
N ARG A 339 26.16 26.97 -28.39
CA ARG A 339 27.47 26.43 -28.77
C ARG A 339 27.82 26.74 -30.23
N GLN A 340 26.90 26.54 -31.17
CA GLN A 340 27.12 26.85 -32.60
C GLN A 340 27.38 28.34 -32.81
N ARG A 341 26.61 29.22 -32.16
CA ARG A 341 26.84 30.68 -32.19
C ARG A 341 28.20 31.05 -31.60
N ALA A 342 28.62 30.40 -30.52
CA ALA A 342 29.94 30.62 -29.94
C ALA A 342 31.06 30.18 -30.89
N LEU A 343 30.96 29.00 -31.50
CA LEU A 343 31.95 28.47 -32.45
C LEU A 343 32.08 29.36 -33.69
N LEU A 344 30.97 29.83 -34.25
CA LEU A 344 30.98 30.77 -35.39
C LEU A 344 31.69 32.08 -35.03
N ARG A 345 31.41 32.65 -33.84
CA ARG A 345 32.11 33.85 -33.36
C ARG A 345 33.61 33.62 -33.16
N VAL A 346 33.99 32.47 -32.59
CA VAL A 346 35.40 32.10 -32.41
C VAL A 346 36.10 31.97 -33.76
N ALA A 347 35.47 31.31 -34.76
CA ALA A 347 36.01 31.15 -36.11
C ALA A 347 36.19 32.50 -36.85
N GLN A 348 35.22 33.41 -36.71
CA GLN A 348 35.32 34.76 -37.26
C GLN A 348 36.46 35.55 -36.60
N ARG A 349 36.56 35.49 -35.26
CA ARG A 349 37.64 36.15 -34.51
C ARG A 349 39.01 35.56 -34.79
N THR A 350 39.15 34.24 -34.96
CA THR A 350 40.43 33.62 -35.32
C THR A 350 40.89 33.98 -36.73
N ARG A 351 39.96 34.19 -37.67
CA ARG A 351 40.31 34.72 -39.01
C ARG A 351 40.77 36.18 -38.94
N GLU A 352 40.08 37.03 -38.17
CA GLU A 352 40.51 38.42 -37.93
C GLU A 352 41.86 38.50 -37.20
N LEU A 353 42.11 37.61 -36.24
CA LEU A 353 43.37 37.51 -35.51
C LEU A 353 44.53 37.07 -36.41
N ARG A 354 44.35 36.06 -37.26
CA ARG A 354 45.41 35.58 -38.17
C ARG A 354 45.85 36.65 -39.17
N VAL A 355 44.91 37.44 -39.71
CA VAL A 355 45.22 38.54 -40.64
C VAL A 355 45.99 39.67 -39.95
N ARG A 356 45.77 39.89 -38.64
CA ARG A 356 46.52 40.88 -37.83
C ARG A 356 47.85 40.35 -37.29
N GLU A 357 47.92 39.06 -36.92
CA GLU A 357 49.16 38.37 -36.52
C GLU A 357 50.19 38.39 -37.64
N GLN A 358 49.76 38.14 -38.88
CA GLN A 358 50.65 38.10 -40.04
C GLN A 358 51.28 39.47 -40.37
N GLN A 359 50.65 40.57 -39.93
CA GLN A 359 51.17 41.93 -40.09
C GLN A 359 52.08 42.39 -38.93
N LEU A 360 51.93 41.82 -37.73
CA LEU A 360 52.75 42.16 -36.54
C LEU A 360 53.90 41.17 -36.27
N SER A 361 53.80 39.93 -36.76
CA SER A 361 54.74 38.83 -36.53
C SER A 361 56.07 39.00 -37.27
N VAL A 362 56.12 39.77 -38.36
CA VAL A 362 57.34 39.94 -39.17
C VAL A 362 58.29 40.98 -38.58
N ALA A 363 57.83 41.94 -37.77
CA ALA A 363 58.64 43.08 -37.31
C ALA A 363 58.94 43.12 -35.80
N ASN A 364 58.05 42.65 -34.91
CA ASN A 364 58.32 42.49 -33.46
C ASN A 364 58.78 41.07 -33.09
N GLY A 365 58.82 40.17 -34.08
CA GLY A 365 58.83 38.72 -33.91
C GLY A 365 60.09 38.10 -33.32
N GLN A 366 61.18 38.86 -33.14
CA GLN A 366 62.39 38.32 -32.52
C GLN A 366 62.69 38.90 -31.13
N LEU A 367 62.72 40.23 -30.95
CA LEU A 367 63.08 40.80 -29.63
C LEU A 367 61.90 40.93 -28.65
N ARG A 368 60.73 41.34 -29.14
CA ARG A 368 59.53 41.48 -28.30
C ARG A 368 58.89 40.13 -27.99
N ASN A 369 59.05 39.13 -28.86
CA ASN A 369 58.56 37.77 -28.59
C ASN A 369 59.21 37.13 -27.36
N ILE A 370 60.47 37.43 -27.04
CA ILE A 370 61.13 36.85 -25.85
C ILE A 370 60.65 37.54 -24.56
N LEU A 371 60.53 38.87 -24.55
CA LEU A 371 60.12 39.65 -23.36
C LEU A 371 58.59 39.68 -23.14
N ASN A 372 57.78 39.54 -24.20
CA ASN A 372 56.31 39.46 -24.13
C ASN A 372 55.76 38.02 -24.09
N ALA A 373 56.54 36.98 -24.44
CA ALA A 373 56.06 35.60 -24.25
C ALA A 373 55.78 35.28 -22.78
N ALA A 374 56.46 35.97 -21.86
CA ALA A 374 56.15 35.97 -20.43
C ALA A 374 55.03 36.98 -20.11
N THR A 375 53.80 36.75 -20.59
CA THR A 375 52.64 37.63 -20.31
C THR A 375 52.00 37.41 -18.94
N GLU A 376 52.26 36.28 -18.30
CA GLU A 376 51.68 35.94 -16.98
C GLU A 376 52.48 36.54 -15.81
N VAL A 377 53.60 37.19 -16.11
CA VAL A 377 54.52 37.77 -15.14
C VAL A 377 54.86 39.21 -15.55
N ALA A 378 54.78 40.14 -14.61
CA ALA A 378 55.22 41.51 -14.80
C ALA A 378 56.75 41.57 -14.73
N ILE A 379 57.39 42.06 -15.79
CA ILE A 379 58.84 42.27 -15.83
C ILE A 379 59.07 43.77 -16.01
N ILE A 380 59.72 44.35 -15.01
CA ILE A 380 59.98 45.78 -14.87
C ILE A 380 61.48 45.95 -14.70
N ALA A 381 62.14 46.68 -15.59
CA ALA A 381 63.56 46.97 -15.45
C ALA A 381 63.75 48.46 -15.17
N THR A 382 64.69 48.78 -14.28
CA THR A 382 65.02 50.15 -13.88
C THR A 382 66.43 50.50 -14.31
N ASP A 383 66.71 51.80 -14.41
CA ASP A 383 68.05 52.34 -14.54
C ASP A 383 68.76 52.48 -13.17
N PRO A 384 70.04 52.93 -13.15
CA PRO A 384 70.80 53.14 -11.91
C PRO A 384 70.19 54.16 -10.93
N ASP A 385 69.35 55.07 -11.41
CA ASP A 385 68.67 56.09 -10.59
C ASP A 385 67.29 55.62 -10.09
N GLY A 386 66.95 54.35 -10.38
CA GLY A 386 65.74 53.66 -9.95
C GLY A 386 64.50 53.97 -10.79
N LEU A 387 64.64 54.67 -11.91
CA LEU A 387 63.54 54.96 -12.83
C LEU A 387 63.31 53.79 -13.78
N ILE A 388 62.04 53.47 -14.03
CA ILE A 388 61.66 52.32 -14.85
C ILE A 388 62.00 52.61 -16.32
N ASN A 389 62.83 51.79 -16.95
CA ASN A 389 63.21 51.92 -18.37
C ASN A 389 62.66 50.79 -19.25
N THR A 390 62.16 49.72 -18.64
CA THR A 390 61.53 48.59 -19.35
C THR A 390 60.28 48.16 -18.59
N PHE A 391 59.17 48.00 -19.30
CA PHE A 391 57.89 47.65 -18.71
C PHE A 391 57.12 46.73 -19.67
N ASN A 392 57.21 45.41 -19.46
CA ASN A 392 56.69 44.44 -20.42
C ASN A 392 55.15 44.37 -20.45
N VAL A 393 54.58 43.66 -21.43
CA VAL A 393 53.12 43.52 -21.55
C VAL A 393 52.48 42.86 -20.33
N GLY A 394 53.21 41.96 -19.65
CA GLY A 394 52.77 41.41 -18.37
C GLY A 394 52.60 42.49 -17.30
N ALA A 395 53.53 43.43 -17.18
CA ALA A 395 53.50 44.52 -16.20
C ALA A 395 52.41 45.55 -16.50
N GLN A 396 52.20 45.87 -17.78
CA GLN A 396 51.10 46.75 -18.22
C GLN A 396 49.72 46.17 -17.90
N ARG A 397 49.50 44.89 -18.19
CA ARG A 397 48.24 44.20 -17.85
C ARG A 397 48.05 44.07 -16.34
N MET A 398 49.13 43.75 -15.62
CA MET A 398 49.06 43.50 -14.19
C MET A 398 48.86 44.80 -13.39
N LEU A 399 49.48 45.92 -13.77
CA LEU A 399 49.39 47.17 -13.00
C LEU A 399 48.43 48.21 -13.61
N GLY A 400 47.98 48.00 -14.85
CA GLY A 400 47.01 48.88 -15.53
C GLY A 400 47.58 50.24 -15.97
N TYR A 401 48.88 50.47 -15.74
CA TYR A 401 49.61 51.58 -16.32
C TYR A 401 50.14 51.19 -17.70
N SER A 402 50.15 52.15 -18.62
CA SER A 402 50.88 51.96 -19.88
C SER A 402 52.38 52.15 -19.64
N ASP A 403 53.21 51.55 -20.49
CA ASP A 403 54.65 51.81 -20.51
C ASP A 403 54.96 53.31 -20.69
N GLU A 404 54.27 54.02 -21.56
CA GLU A 404 54.48 55.47 -21.79
C GLU A 404 54.27 56.35 -20.54
N GLU A 405 53.41 55.91 -19.63
CA GLU A 405 53.15 56.62 -18.37
C GLU A 405 54.26 56.38 -17.35
N VAL A 406 54.85 55.19 -17.39
CA VAL A 406 55.75 54.65 -16.36
C VAL A 406 57.22 54.88 -16.71
N LEU A 407 57.56 54.72 -18.00
CA LEU A 407 58.93 54.76 -18.49
C LEU A 407 59.58 56.12 -18.23
N GLY A 408 60.73 56.11 -17.55
CA GLY A 408 61.55 57.27 -17.19
C GLY A 408 60.92 58.21 -16.16
N ARG A 409 59.77 57.85 -15.58
CA ARG A 409 58.97 58.74 -14.72
C ARG A 409 58.60 58.14 -13.39
N PHE A 410 58.33 56.84 -13.35
CA PHE A 410 57.94 56.11 -12.15
C PHE A 410 59.11 55.29 -11.62
N ARG A 411 59.14 55.16 -10.30
CA ARG A 411 59.93 54.18 -9.54
C ARG A 411 59.01 53.06 -9.07
N LEU A 412 59.58 51.90 -8.74
CA LEU A 412 58.82 50.77 -8.18
C LEU A 412 58.06 51.14 -6.89
N SER A 413 58.57 52.11 -6.12
CA SER A 413 57.91 52.65 -4.91
C SER A 413 56.61 53.38 -5.20
N ASP A 414 56.41 53.87 -6.42
CA ASP A 414 55.25 54.69 -6.79
C ASP A 414 54.00 53.84 -7.04
N PHE A 415 54.16 52.53 -7.15
CA PHE A 415 53.05 51.57 -7.21
C PHE A 415 52.54 51.16 -5.82
N GLN A 416 53.03 51.76 -4.74
CA GLN A 416 52.49 51.53 -3.41
C GLN A 416 51.27 52.42 -3.13
N PRO A 417 50.25 51.90 -2.43
CA PRO A 417 49.05 52.68 -2.14
C PRO A 417 49.37 53.90 -1.26
N SER A 418 49.08 55.09 -1.78
CA SER A 418 49.32 56.36 -1.09
C SER A 418 48.31 56.56 0.06
N GLY A 419 48.63 56.02 1.24
CA GLY A 419 47.77 56.13 2.43
C GLY A 419 47.88 55.01 3.47
N ALA A 420 48.72 54.00 3.26
CA ALA A 420 48.90 52.91 4.23
C ALA A 420 49.80 53.32 5.40
N GLY A 421 49.25 54.13 6.30
CA GLY A 421 49.66 54.15 7.71
C GLY A 421 49.10 52.97 8.52
N SER A 422 48.60 51.90 7.87
CA SER A 422 47.94 50.80 8.58
C SER A 422 48.80 49.54 8.64
N ALA A 423 49.52 49.41 9.75
CA ALA A 423 49.72 48.18 10.52
C ALA A 423 49.91 46.86 9.72
N ALA A 424 51.13 46.62 9.27
CA ALA A 424 51.69 45.27 9.32
C ALA A 424 52.30 45.07 10.71
N ALA A 425 52.12 43.87 11.28
CA ALA A 425 52.30 43.56 12.71
C ALA A 425 53.71 43.78 13.31
N ASP A 426 54.71 44.19 12.53
CA ASP A 426 56.11 44.39 12.95
C ASP A 426 56.67 45.82 12.74
N GLY A 427 55.82 46.82 12.46
CA GLY A 427 56.23 48.24 12.47
C GLY A 427 57.19 48.68 11.36
N ILE A 428 57.46 47.84 10.36
CA ILE A 428 58.23 48.19 9.15
C ILE A 428 57.25 48.48 8.01
N SER A 429 57.32 49.69 7.43
CA SER A 429 56.49 50.09 6.28
C SER A 429 56.86 49.27 5.03
N GLU A 430 55.87 48.88 4.23
CA GLU A 430 56.07 48.20 2.92
C GLU A 430 57.00 49.01 1.98
N ALA A 431 57.05 50.33 2.12
CA ALA A 431 58.00 51.20 1.42
C ALA A 431 59.45 50.92 1.80
N ARG A 432 59.68 50.68 3.10
CA ARG A 432 61.00 50.35 3.62
C ARG A 432 61.43 48.95 3.21
N ILE A 433 60.50 48.00 3.16
CA ILE A 433 60.76 46.65 2.65
C ILE A 433 61.20 46.68 1.18
N LEU A 434 60.50 47.46 0.34
CA LEU A 434 60.85 47.61 -1.07
C LEU A 434 62.23 48.27 -1.25
N GLN A 435 62.54 49.28 -0.43
CA GLN A 435 63.84 49.96 -0.43
C GLN A 435 64.98 49.01 0.00
N ASP A 436 64.77 48.22 1.07
CA ASP A 436 65.74 47.24 1.55
C ASP A 436 66.00 46.16 0.48
N MET A 437 64.96 45.71 -0.23
CA MET A 437 65.08 44.75 -1.33
C MET A 437 65.89 45.31 -2.52
N LEU A 438 65.72 46.60 -2.85
CA LEU A 438 66.49 47.26 -3.91
C LEU A 438 67.97 47.44 -3.53
N VAL A 439 68.26 47.84 -2.28
CA VAL A 439 69.63 48.06 -1.79
C VAL A 439 70.42 46.76 -1.68
N ALA A 440 69.80 45.69 -1.20
CA ALA A 440 70.53 44.41 -1.10
C ALA A 440 70.61 43.68 -2.46
N ALA A 441 69.70 43.92 -3.41
CA ALA A 441 69.88 43.45 -4.79
C ALA A 441 71.10 44.08 -5.47
N SER A 442 71.44 45.34 -5.16
CA SER A 442 72.61 46.01 -5.75
C SER A 442 73.97 45.59 -5.15
N HIS A 443 73.98 44.96 -3.97
CA HIS A 443 75.21 44.49 -3.31
C HIS A 443 75.41 42.96 -3.43
N ASP A 444 74.35 42.16 -3.25
CA ASP A 444 74.43 40.69 -3.19
C ASP A 444 73.84 39.99 -4.44
N GLY A 445 73.41 40.75 -5.45
CA GLY A 445 73.01 40.27 -6.77
C GLY A 445 71.57 39.76 -6.90
N SER A 446 70.91 39.30 -5.83
CA SER A 446 69.46 39.01 -5.82
C SER A 446 68.87 38.95 -4.42
N HIS A 447 67.60 39.30 -4.26
CA HIS A 447 66.90 39.24 -2.96
C HIS A 447 65.82 38.16 -2.93
N ALA A 448 65.52 37.54 -1.78
CA ALA A 448 64.42 36.58 -1.66
C ALA A 448 63.05 37.22 -1.98
N ALA A 449 62.20 36.52 -2.74
CA ALA A 449 60.88 37.03 -3.14
C ALA A 449 59.97 37.32 -1.93
N ARG A 450 59.20 38.41 -1.98
CA ARG A 450 58.26 38.81 -0.92
C ARG A 450 56.92 39.25 -1.50
N GLU A 451 55.87 38.99 -0.73
CA GLU A 451 54.51 39.43 -1.03
C GLU A 451 54.34 40.91 -0.67
N LEU A 452 53.88 41.70 -1.63
CA LEU A 452 53.63 43.13 -1.48
C LEU A 452 52.32 43.52 -2.17
N THR A 453 51.69 44.57 -1.66
CA THR A 453 50.46 45.11 -2.25
C THR A 453 50.78 46.25 -3.19
N PHE A 454 50.49 46.07 -4.47
CA PHE A 454 50.63 47.10 -5.48
C PHE A 454 49.27 47.72 -5.80
N GLN A 455 49.26 49.03 -6.07
CA GLN A 455 48.09 49.75 -6.52
C GLN A 455 48.13 49.89 -8.04
N ARG A 456 47.03 49.48 -8.68
CA ARG A 456 46.81 49.67 -10.11
C ARG A 456 46.44 51.11 -10.41
N ARG A 457 46.55 51.49 -11.68
CA ARG A 457 46.20 52.83 -12.17
C ARG A 457 44.79 53.30 -11.80
N ASP A 458 43.82 52.38 -11.80
CA ASP A 458 42.43 52.66 -11.43
C ASP A 458 42.22 52.77 -9.90
N ARG A 459 43.31 52.78 -9.13
CA ARG A 459 43.38 52.77 -7.67
C ARG A 459 42.96 51.46 -6.99
N SER A 460 42.61 50.42 -7.74
CA SER A 460 42.40 49.08 -7.18
C SER A 460 43.73 48.47 -6.73
N THR A 461 43.72 47.67 -5.67
CA THR A 461 44.94 47.00 -5.19
C THR A 461 45.03 45.59 -5.75
N LEU A 462 46.26 45.14 -5.99
CA LEU A 462 46.58 43.76 -6.33
C LEU A 462 47.72 43.27 -5.45
N ILE A 463 47.72 41.97 -5.14
CA ILE A 463 48.79 41.36 -4.35
C ILE A 463 49.75 40.68 -5.32
N VAL A 464 51.02 41.07 -5.24
CA VAL A 464 52.09 40.53 -6.07
C VAL A 464 53.12 39.83 -5.21
N ASN A 465 53.67 38.73 -5.72
CA ASN A 465 54.93 38.21 -5.21
C ASN A 465 56.07 38.84 -6.04
N LEU A 466 56.90 39.66 -5.39
CA LEU A 466 57.93 40.49 -6.01
C LEU A 466 59.34 39.92 -5.77
N LEU A 467 60.10 39.76 -6.84
CA LEU A 467 61.52 39.43 -6.84
C LEU A 467 62.33 40.53 -7.53
N ILE A 468 63.46 40.95 -6.95
CA ILE A 468 64.36 41.97 -7.54
C ILE A 468 65.76 41.38 -7.70
N THR A 469 66.36 41.56 -8.89
CA THR A 469 67.69 41.09 -9.26
C THR A 469 68.48 42.22 -9.92
N ALA A 470 69.78 42.34 -9.69
CA ALA A 470 70.60 43.37 -10.33
C ALA A 470 70.90 43.04 -11.81
N MET A 471 70.86 44.06 -12.67
CA MET A 471 71.31 44.00 -14.06
C MET A 471 72.67 44.67 -14.18
N HIS A 472 73.55 44.07 -14.97
CA HIS A 472 74.89 44.59 -15.24
C HIS A 472 75.04 44.82 -16.74
N ASP A 473 75.86 45.79 -17.13
CA ASP A 473 76.23 46.00 -18.52
C ASP A 473 77.32 45.01 -18.99
N ASP A 474 77.69 45.08 -20.27
CA ASP A 474 78.68 44.18 -20.90
C ASP A 474 80.10 44.32 -20.30
N GLN A 475 80.33 45.31 -19.43
CA GLN A 475 81.60 45.54 -18.72
C GLN A 475 81.52 45.14 -17.24
N GLY A 476 80.39 44.58 -16.78
CA GLY A 476 80.19 44.10 -15.42
C GLY A 476 79.88 45.21 -14.40
N GLN A 477 79.61 46.44 -14.85
CA GLN A 477 79.12 47.50 -13.97
C GLN A 477 77.61 47.42 -13.81
N TRP A 478 77.13 47.76 -12.62
CA TRP A 478 75.71 47.78 -12.30
C TRP A 478 74.99 48.83 -13.16
N ASN A 479 73.98 48.39 -13.90
CA ASN A 479 73.22 49.20 -14.86
C ASN A 479 71.71 49.23 -14.53
N GLY A 480 71.36 48.96 -13.26
CA GLY A 480 70.00 48.99 -12.75
C GLY A 480 69.49 47.63 -12.26
N CYS A 481 68.17 47.50 -12.08
CA CYS A 481 67.55 46.31 -11.49
C CYS A 481 66.41 45.77 -12.34
N LEU A 482 66.27 44.45 -12.38
CA LEU A 482 65.15 43.73 -12.95
C LEU A 482 64.23 43.25 -11.83
N ALA A 483 63.01 43.77 -11.81
CA ALA A 483 61.94 43.36 -10.93
C ALA A 483 60.94 42.46 -11.68
N VAL A 484 60.65 41.30 -11.10
CA VAL A 484 59.73 40.31 -11.63
C VAL A 484 58.59 40.13 -10.63
N CYS A 485 57.36 40.45 -11.04
CA CYS A 485 56.16 40.34 -10.20
C CYS A 485 55.20 39.31 -10.78
N THR A 486 54.72 38.38 -9.94
CA THR A 486 53.71 37.39 -10.34
C THR A 486 52.37 37.69 -9.66
N ASP A 487 51.28 37.61 -10.43
CA ASP A 487 49.92 37.84 -9.92
C ASP A 487 49.40 36.56 -9.24
N MET A 488 49.10 36.64 -7.95
CA MET A 488 48.61 35.49 -7.17
C MET A 488 47.07 35.38 -7.13
N THR A 489 46.35 36.18 -7.92
CA THR A 489 44.88 36.25 -7.86
C THR A 489 44.19 35.00 -8.44
N GLU A 490 44.75 34.37 -9.47
CA GLU A 490 44.16 33.19 -10.13
C GLU A 490 44.39 31.88 -9.34
N TYR A 491 45.55 31.77 -8.68
CA TYR A 491 45.83 30.67 -7.74
C TYR A 491 44.83 30.66 -6.57
N ARG A 492 44.47 31.85 -6.04
CA ARG A 492 43.38 31.99 -5.06
C ARG A 492 42.02 31.55 -5.62
N ARG A 493 41.64 31.94 -6.84
CA ARG A 493 40.35 31.51 -7.42
C ARG A 493 40.23 30.00 -7.61
N VAL A 494 41.31 29.30 -7.96
CA VAL A 494 41.30 27.84 -8.08
C VAL A 494 41.20 27.19 -6.70
N HIS A 495 41.88 27.75 -5.69
CA HIS A 495 41.77 27.31 -4.30
C HIS A 495 40.34 27.51 -3.77
N ASP A 496 39.77 28.70 -3.95
CA ASP A 496 38.40 29.05 -3.56
C ASP A 496 37.35 28.21 -4.30
N ALA A 497 37.59 27.84 -5.57
CA ALA A 497 36.70 26.97 -6.34
C ALA A 497 36.77 25.50 -5.87
N LEU A 498 37.94 25.03 -5.45
CA LEU A 498 38.09 23.70 -4.84
C LEU A 498 37.37 23.65 -3.49
N GLU A 499 37.49 24.73 -2.71
CA GLU A 499 36.82 24.86 -1.40
C GLU A 499 35.30 24.98 -1.57
N ALA A 500 34.81 25.76 -2.54
CA ALA A 500 33.39 25.88 -2.87
C ALA A 500 32.79 24.54 -3.37
N LYS A 501 33.54 23.77 -4.17
CA LYS A 501 33.12 22.43 -4.60
C LYS A 501 33.11 21.43 -3.44
N GLY A 502 34.10 21.49 -2.54
CA GLY A 502 34.12 20.70 -1.31
C GLY A 502 32.93 21.00 -0.40
N GLN A 503 32.61 22.30 -0.23
CA GLN A 503 31.43 22.74 0.52
C GLN A 503 30.11 22.31 -0.14
N LEU A 504 30.02 22.31 -1.48
CA LEU A 504 28.83 21.83 -2.20
C LEU A 504 28.61 20.32 -1.97
N LEU A 505 29.66 19.50 -2.09
CA LEU A 505 29.56 18.06 -1.84
C LEU A 505 29.15 17.78 -0.38
N LYS A 506 29.68 18.55 0.57
CA LYS A 506 29.29 18.47 1.99
C LYS A 506 27.81 18.86 2.20
N LYS A 507 27.33 19.91 1.52
CA LYS A 507 25.91 20.35 1.56
C LYS A 507 24.95 19.34 0.92
N LEU A 508 25.33 18.72 -0.20
CA LEU A 508 24.52 17.68 -0.84
C LEU A 508 24.41 16.44 0.04
N GLY A 509 25.52 16.02 0.67
CA GLY A 509 25.53 14.91 1.61
C GLY A 509 24.67 15.14 2.86
N SER A 510 24.50 16.39 3.31
CA SER A 510 23.64 16.73 4.45
C SER A 510 22.15 16.82 4.13
N GLN A 511 21.76 16.82 2.84
CA GLN A 511 20.35 16.91 2.43
C GLN A 511 19.71 15.56 2.12
N VAL A 512 20.49 14.47 2.06
CA VAL A 512 19.95 13.13 1.84
C VAL A 512 19.34 12.61 3.16
N PRO A 513 18.08 12.14 3.16
CA PRO A 513 17.44 11.59 4.36
C PRO A 513 18.07 10.24 4.73
N GLY A 514 19.18 10.28 5.46
CA GLY A 514 19.96 9.12 5.90
C GLY A 514 21.44 9.44 6.09
N GLY A 515 22.26 8.41 6.30
CA GLY A 515 23.72 8.51 6.39
C GLY A 515 24.38 8.02 5.11
N ILE A 516 25.34 8.78 4.57
CA ILE A 516 26.25 8.32 3.51
C ILE A 516 27.58 8.03 4.17
N TYR A 517 28.21 6.91 3.82
CA TYR A 517 29.48 6.53 4.40
C TYR A 517 30.38 5.82 3.39
N GLN A 518 31.68 5.85 3.69
CA GLN A 518 32.67 4.97 3.09
C GLN A 518 33.31 4.13 4.19
N TYR A 519 33.13 2.82 4.13
CA TYR A 519 33.66 1.87 5.09
C TYR A 519 34.84 1.11 4.47
N GLN A 520 35.97 1.03 5.14
CA GLN A 520 37.16 0.34 4.67
C GLN A 520 37.51 -0.82 5.59
N LEU A 521 37.76 -1.99 5.00
CA LEU A 521 38.35 -3.15 5.68
C LEU A 521 39.75 -3.39 5.11
N ASP A 522 40.75 -3.23 5.96
CA ASP A 522 42.16 -3.47 5.64
C ASP A 522 42.47 -4.99 5.63
N THR A 523 43.54 -5.38 4.95
CA THR A 523 43.99 -6.79 4.87
C THR A 523 44.34 -7.41 6.21
N ASP A 524 44.69 -6.58 7.20
CA ASP A 524 45.00 -6.98 8.57
C ASP A 524 43.74 -7.19 9.43
N GLY A 525 42.54 -7.05 8.84
CA GLY A 525 41.25 -7.19 9.51
C GLY A 525 40.79 -5.96 10.30
N ARG A 526 41.57 -4.86 10.28
CA ARG A 526 41.17 -3.58 10.86
C ARG A 526 40.12 -2.90 9.97
N SER A 527 39.16 -2.23 10.59
CA SER A 527 38.14 -1.49 9.84
C SER A 527 37.89 -0.09 10.37
N ARG A 528 37.63 0.84 9.44
CA ARG A 528 37.44 2.27 9.73
C ARG A 528 36.54 2.89 8.68
N PHE A 529 35.94 4.03 9.00
CA PHE A 529 35.27 4.84 7.99
C PHE A 529 36.25 5.84 7.37
N ARG A 530 36.23 6.02 6.06
CA ARG A 530 37.01 7.06 5.35
C ARG A 530 36.24 8.37 5.22
N TYR A 531 34.91 8.27 5.23
CA TYR A 531 34.00 9.37 5.10
C TYR A 531 32.68 9.00 5.78
N VAL A 532 32.10 9.93 6.51
CA VAL A 532 30.75 9.83 7.07
C VAL A 532 30.05 11.17 6.88
N SER A 533 28.79 11.15 6.45
CA SER A 533 27.99 12.37 6.35
C SER A 533 27.49 12.82 7.73
N VAL A 534 27.07 14.08 7.85
CA VAL A 534 26.43 14.59 9.07
C VAL A 534 25.21 13.75 9.46
N GLY A 535 24.41 13.32 8.47
CA GLY A 535 23.27 12.44 8.69
C GLY A 535 23.66 11.07 9.27
N MET A 536 24.85 10.55 8.96
CA MET A 536 25.39 9.33 9.57
C MET A 536 25.67 9.55 11.07
N CYS A 537 26.32 10.65 11.42
CA CYS A 537 26.61 11.02 12.81
C CYS A 537 25.33 11.24 13.63
N GLU A 538 24.33 11.91 13.06
CA GLU A 538 23.02 12.14 13.69
C GLU A 538 22.17 10.87 13.84
N LEU A 539 22.30 9.93 12.90
CA LEU A 539 21.59 8.66 12.91
C LEU A 539 22.14 7.72 13.99
N PHE A 540 23.48 7.67 14.13
CA PHE A 540 24.15 6.80 15.10
C PHE A 540 24.49 7.48 16.43
N GLU A 541 24.28 8.79 16.57
CA GLU A 541 24.63 9.59 17.76
C GLU A 541 26.11 9.42 18.14
N LEU A 542 26.98 9.57 17.14
CA LEU A 542 28.43 9.43 17.23
C LEU A 542 29.11 10.62 16.57
N ASP A 543 30.33 10.92 17.03
CA ASP A 543 31.15 11.97 16.45
C ASP A 543 31.95 11.46 15.24
N GLU A 544 32.15 12.32 14.23
CA GLU A 544 32.87 11.99 13.00
C GLU A 544 34.29 11.52 13.32
N ALA A 545 34.98 12.19 14.24
CA ALA A 545 36.35 11.87 14.60
C ALA A 545 36.51 10.44 15.17
N GLN A 546 35.50 9.94 15.88
CA GLN A 546 35.52 8.59 16.44
C GLN A 546 35.37 7.52 15.35
N LEU A 547 34.46 7.76 14.39
CA LEU A 547 34.18 6.84 13.28
C LEU A 547 35.35 6.72 12.29
N LEU A 548 36.12 7.79 12.11
CA LEU A 548 37.31 7.80 11.25
C LEU A 548 38.49 7.01 11.84
N ILE A 549 38.53 6.85 13.17
CA ILE A 549 39.60 6.13 13.88
C ILE A 549 39.28 4.63 13.94
N ASP A 550 38.08 4.27 14.36
CA ASP A 550 37.69 2.89 14.57
C ASP A 550 36.19 2.67 14.26
N ALA A 551 35.91 1.78 13.31
CA ALA A 551 34.54 1.43 12.97
C ALA A 551 33.83 0.60 14.04
N GLU A 552 34.57 0.02 15.00
CA GLU A 552 34.03 -0.78 16.09
C GLU A 552 33.07 0.03 16.98
N VAL A 553 33.31 1.33 17.13
CA VAL A 553 32.45 2.24 17.89
C VAL A 553 31.02 2.27 17.36
N LEU A 554 30.85 2.14 16.04
CA LEU A 554 29.53 2.02 15.41
C LEU A 554 28.94 0.63 15.60
N LEU A 555 29.76 -0.42 15.44
CA LEU A 555 29.31 -1.81 15.59
C LEU A 555 28.77 -2.06 17.00
N GLN A 556 29.30 -1.40 18.03
CA GLN A 556 28.78 -1.45 19.40
C GLN A 556 27.38 -0.84 19.57
N ARG A 557 26.92 0.00 18.63
CA ARG A 557 25.54 0.51 18.62
C ARG A 557 24.55 -0.46 17.99
N ILE A 558 25.00 -1.51 17.32
CA ILE A 558 24.12 -2.55 16.75
C ILE A 558 23.61 -3.43 17.88
N HIS A 559 22.32 -3.74 17.85
CA HIS A 559 21.67 -4.59 18.85
C HIS A 559 22.38 -5.95 18.96
N PRO A 560 22.61 -6.50 20.18
CA PRO A 560 23.43 -7.70 20.39
C PRO A 560 23.02 -8.92 19.56
N MET A 561 21.71 -9.12 19.34
CA MET A 561 21.20 -10.21 18.51
C MET A 561 21.54 -10.08 17.02
N ASP A 562 21.80 -8.87 16.51
CA ASP A 562 22.03 -8.62 15.09
C ASP A 562 23.53 -8.50 14.77
N LEU A 563 24.36 -8.14 15.75
CA LEU A 563 25.79 -7.86 15.59
C LEU A 563 26.56 -9.02 14.94
N ALA A 564 26.38 -10.25 15.43
CA ALA A 564 27.08 -11.42 14.90
C ALA A 564 26.71 -11.70 13.42
N ARG A 565 25.44 -11.52 13.08
CA ARG A 565 24.93 -11.70 11.71
C ARG A 565 25.52 -10.65 10.77
N ILE A 566 25.53 -9.39 11.18
CA ILE A 566 26.07 -8.28 10.39
C ILE A 566 27.58 -8.44 10.14
N ARG A 567 28.35 -8.79 11.16
CA ARG A 567 29.79 -9.08 10.98
C ARG A 567 30.04 -10.20 9.99
N ASN A 568 29.29 -11.29 10.12
CA ASN A 568 29.44 -12.46 9.25
C ASN A 568 29.00 -12.19 7.82
N SER A 569 28.09 -11.23 7.57
CA SER A 569 27.64 -10.90 6.21
C SER A 569 28.58 -9.95 5.46
N ILE A 570 29.43 -9.19 6.16
CA ILE A 570 30.46 -8.33 5.54
C ILE A 570 31.57 -9.18 4.88
N ILE A 571 31.98 -10.29 5.51
CA ILE A 571 33.05 -11.17 5.04
C ILE A 571 32.83 -11.70 3.61
N PRO A 572 31.68 -12.34 3.27
CA PRO A 572 31.45 -12.82 1.92
C PRO A 572 31.36 -11.67 0.90
N SER A 573 30.79 -10.52 1.29
CA SER A 573 30.79 -9.32 0.43
C SER A 573 32.21 -8.84 0.11
N ALA A 574 33.12 -8.88 1.08
CA ALA A 574 34.52 -8.50 0.90
C ALA A 574 35.26 -9.45 -0.05
N GLN A 575 35.03 -10.76 0.12
CA GLN A 575 35.72 -11.80 -0.65
C GLN A 575 35.23 -11.89 -2.10
N GLN A 576 33.93 -11.70 -2.32
CA GLN A 576 33.29 -11.88 -3.63
C GLN A 576 33.03 -10.56 -4.36
N LEU A 577 33.26 -9.41 -3.70
CA LEU A 577 32.94 -8.07 -4.20
C LEU A 577 31.45 -7.94 -4.59
N THR A 578 30.56 -8.58 -3.84
CA THR A 578 29.11 -8.48 -4.04
C THR A 578 28.52 -7.33 -3.24
N PRO A 579 27.48 -6.64 -3.73
CA PRO A 579 26.76 -5.63 -2.95
C PRO A 579 26.32 -6.17 -1.59
N TRP A 580 26.47 -5.36 -0.55
CA TRP A 580 26.06 -5.68 0.82
C TRP A 580 24.80 -4.89 1.16
N ALA A 581 23.75 -5.57 1.62
CA ALA A 581 22.51 -4.92 2.03
C ALA A 581 21.88 -5.67 3.21
N GLU A 582 21.56 -4.92 4.26
CA GLU A 582 21.10 -5.49 5.52
C GLU A 582 20.09 -4.58 6.24
N GLU A 583 19.15 -5.19 6.95
CA GLU A 583 18.28 -4.53 7.92
C GLU A 583 18.66 -4.99 9.32
N TYR A 584 18.86 -4.05 10.26
CA TYR A 584 19.29 -4.37 11.62
C TYR A 584 18.82 -3.31 12.62
N ARG A 585 18.80 -3.72 13.89
CA ARG A 585 18.46 -2.86 15.00
C ARG A 585 19.70 -2.17 15.56
N VAL A 586 19.52 -0.93 15.99
CA VAL A 586 20.52 -0.17 16.74
C VAL A 586 19.93 0.32 18.05
N GLU A 587 20.77 0.35 19.08
CA GLU A 587 20.47 0.93 20.39
C GLU A 587 21.19 2.27 20.51
N LEU A 588 20.40 3.34 20.43
CA LEU A 588 20.90 4.72 20.47
C LEU A 588 20.67 5.30 21.87
N PRO A 589 21.66 5.99 22.47
CA PRO A 589 21.57 6.58 23.81
C PRO A 589 20.38 7.54 24.00
N ARG A 590 20.05 8.36 22.99
CA ARG A 590 18.96 9.34 23.09
C ARG A 590 17.68 8.85 22.42
N LYS A 591 17.78 8.31 21.21
CA LYS A 591 16.61 7.87 20.42
C LYS A 591 16.09 6.49 20.82
N GLY A 592 16.84 5.70 21.57
CA GLY A 592 16.47 4.32 21.94
C GLY A 592 16.57 3.36 20.75
N LEU A 593 15.78 2.29 20.77
CA LEU A 593 15.78 1.28 19.72
C LEU A 593 15.30 1.85 18.38
N ARG A 594 16.08 1.65 17.32
CA ARG A 594 15.73 2.01 15.93
C ARG A 594 16.03 0.88 14.96
N TRP A 595 15.27 0.82 13.87
CA TRP A 595 15.52 -0.06 12.74
C TRP A 595 16.19 0.70 11.61
N LEU A 596 17.35 0.24 11.18
CA LEU A 596 18.09 0.81 10.07
C LEU A 596 18.18 -0.18 8.92
N ARG A 597 18.21 0.38 7.71
CA ARG A 597 18.54 -0.36 6.49
C ARG A 597 19.78 0.24 5.87
N ALA A 598 20.82 -0.57 5.71
CA ALA A 598 22.06 -0.16 5.07
C ALA A 598 22.27 -0.93 3.76
N ALA A 599 22.75 -0.25 2.73
CA ALA A 599 23.12 -0.82 1.46
C ALA A 599 24.45 -0.23 1.00
N SER A 600 25.34 -1.05 0.45
CA SER A 600 26.69 -0.64 0.06
C SER A 600 27.25 -1.44 -1.11
N THR A 601 28.07 -0.80 -1.92
CA THR A 601 28.78 -1.42 -3.03
C THR A 601 30.28 -1.50 -2.72
N PRO A 602 30.90 -2.70 -2.72
CA PRO A 602 32.33 -2.85 -2.51
C PRO A 602 33.16 -2.47 -3.74
N GLU A 603 34.36 -2.00 -3.48
CA GLU A 603 35.42 -1.69 -4.45
C GLU A 603 36.76 -2.15 -3.84
N GLN A 604 37.55 -2.91 -4.60
CA GLN A 604 38.88 -3.31 -4.14
C GLN A 604 39.89 -2.20 -4.44
N LEU A 605 40.64 -1.78 -3.41
CA LEU A 605 41.71 -0.80 -3.51
C LEU A 605 43.01 -1.43 -3.99
N ALA A 606 43.95 -0.60 -4.45
CA ALA A 606 45.23 -1.04 -5.01
C ALA A 606 46.15 -1.76 -3.99
N ASP A 607 45.93 -1.54 -2.70
CA ASP A 607 46.61 -2.16 -1.57
C ASP A 607 45.96 -3.50 -1.13
N GLY A 608 44.87 -3.92 -1.79
CA GLY A 608 44.13 -5.13 -1.48
C GLY A 608 43.03 -4.94 -0.41
N ALA A 609 42.92 -3.76 0.20
CA ALA A 609 41.81 -3.42 1.10
C ALA A 609 40.50 -3.31 0.31
N VAL A 610 39.37 -3.49 0.99
CA VAL A 610 38.03 -3.34 0.38
C VAL A 610 37.36 -2.09 0.94
N LEU A 611 36.87 -1.25 0.04
CA LEU A 611 36.15 -0.02 0.34
C LEU A 611 34.69 -0.16 -0.09
N TRP A 612 33.75 0.05 0.83
CA TRP A 612 32.32 0.08 0.55
C TRP A 612 31.84 1.51 0.51
N HIS A 613 31.15 1.88 -0.58
CA HIS A 613 30.40 3.13 -0.66
C HIS A 613 28.94 2.83 -0.30
N GLY A 614 28.46 3.40 0.78
CA GLY A 614 27.23 2.98 1.44
C GLY A 614 26.27 4.09 1.78
N PHE A 615 24.99 3.72 1.86
CA PHE A 615 23.90 4.54 2.34
C PHE A 615 23.11 3.77 3.40
N VAL A 616 22.69 4.46 4.45
CA VAL A 616 21.87 3.92 5.52
C VAL A 616 20.70 4.85 5.83
N SER A 617 19.51 4.30 6.01
CA SER A 617 18.29 5.04 6.32
C SER A 617 17.58 4.46 7.53
N ASP A 618 16.94 5.33 8.31
CA ASP A 618 15.99 4.90 9.35
C ASP A 618 14.72 4.36 8.69
N ILE A 619 14.34 3.13 9.05
CA ILE A 619 13.12 2.46 8.58
C ILE A 619 12.19 2.11 9.76
N SER A 620 12.38 2.75 10.93
CA SER A 620 11.58 2.48 12.13
C SER A 620 10.10 2.75 11.92
N ASP A 621 9.73 3.86 11.27
CA ASP A 621 8.34 4.15 10.94
C ASP A 621 7.74 3.11 9.99
N LEU A 622 8.51 2.67 8.98
CA LEU A 622 8.10 1.63 8.05
C LEU A 622 7.86 0.30 8.78
N LYS A 623 8.75 -0.09 9.71
CA LYS A 623 8.59 -1.30 10.52
C LYS A 623 7.42 -1.21 11.49
N ARG A 624 7.16 -0.03 12.07
CA ARG A 624 5.98 0.20 12.91
C ARG A 624 4.70 0.04 12.09
N VAL A 625 4.61 0.65 10.92
CA VAL A 625 3.46 0.50 10.02
C VAL A 625 3.31 -0.95 9.55
N GLU A 626 4.41 -1.66 9.25
CA GLU A 626 4.37 -3.08 8.91
C GLU A 626 3.82 -3.92 10.08
N GLN A 627 4.23 -3.64 11.31
CA GLN A 627 3.71 -4.30 12.51
C GLN A 627 2.25 -3.96 12.79
N GLU A 628 1.85 -2.70 12.62
CA GLU A 628 0.45 -2.26 12.73
C GLU A 628 -0.42 -2.96 11.67
N LEU A 629 0.04 -3.05 10.41
CA LEU A 629 -0.65 -3.79 9.36
C LEU A 629 -0.76 -5.28 9.65
N ARG A 630 0.28 -5.89 10.23
CA ARG A 630 0.24 -7.30 10.68
C ARG A 630 -0.74 -7.49 11.83
N ALA A 631 -0.77 -6.57 12.80
CA ALA A 631 -1.75 -6.60 13.89
C ALA A 631 -3.18 -6.47 13.34
N LEU A 632 -3.45 -5.49 12.46
CA LEU A 632 -4.74 -5.31 11.80
C LEU A 632 -5.17 -6.50 10.94
N SER A 633 -4.22 -7.28 10.42
CA SER A 633 -4.51 -8.50 9.65
C SER A 633 -4.92 -9.68 10.52
N VAL A 634 -4.65 -9.65 11.83
CA VAL A 634 -4.73 -10.82 12.72
C VAL A 634 -5.64 -10.58 13.94
N THR A 635 -5.83 -9.34 14.38
CA THR A 635 -6.68 -8.98 15.53
C THR A 635 -7.85 -8.09 15.13
N ASP A 636 -8.92 -8.14 15.93
CA ASP A 636 -10.08 -7.25 15.86
C ASP A 636 -9.73 -5.89 16.48
N VAL A 637 -9.85 -4.83 15.69
CA VAL A 637 -9.42 -3.46 16.07
C VAL A 637 -10.18 -2.93 17.29
N LEU A 638 -11.43 -3.36 17.47
CA LEU A 638 -12.27 -2.85 18.55
C LEU A 638 -11.96 -3.52 19.89
N THR A 639 -11.79 -4.85 19.90
CA THR A 639 -11.72 -5.64 21.13
C THR A 639 -10.33 -6.12 21.50
N GLY A 640 -9.37 -6.08 20.56
CA GLY A 640 -8.02 -6.62 20.73
C GLY A 640 -7.94 -8.15 20.68
N ALA A 641 -9.07 -8.85 20.61
CA ALA A 641 -9.13 -10.30 20.40
C ALA A 641 -8.61 -10.66 18.99
N TYR A 642 -8.25 -11.92 18.76
CA TYR A 642 -7.92 -12.36 17.40
C TYR A 642 -9.14 -12.28 16.48
N ASN A 643 -8.92 -12.03 15.19
CA ASN A 643 -10.01 -11.93 14.23
C ASN A 643 -10.41 -13.31 13.68
N ARG A 644 -11.53 -13.35 12.95
CA ARG A 644 -12.05 -14.58 12.31
C ARG A 644 -11.02 -15.30 11.44
N ARG A 645 -10.16 -14.55 10.73
CA ARG A 645 -9.15 -15.13 9.85
C ARG A 645 -8.10 -15.90 10.64
N TYR A 646 -7.55 -15.29 11.70
CA TYR A 646 -6.58 -15.95 12.55
C TYR A 646 -7.15 -17.19 13.24
N PHE A 647 -8.42 -17.13 13.69
CA PHE A 647 -9.12 -18.29 14.23
C PHE A 647 -9.10 -19.47 13.26
N GLN A 648 -9.47 -19.25 12.00
CA GLN A 648 -9.51 -20.29 10.97
C GLN A 648 -8.12 -20.87 10.69
N ASP A 649 -7.12 -20.02 10.52
CA ASP A 649 -5.73 -20.44 10.26
C ASP A 649 -5.18 -21.28 11.43
N ARG A 650 -5.46 -20.86 12.65
CA ARG A 650 -5.01 -21.53 13.87
C ARG A 650 -5.76 -22.85 14.11
N LEU A 651 -7.07 -22.88 13.90
CA LEU A 651 -7.88 -24.08 13.96
C LEU A 651 -7.39 -25.14 12.97
N GLN A 652 -7.18 -24.76 11.70
CA GLN A 652 -6.62 -25.67 10.69
C GLN A 652 -5.23 -26.19 11.07
N SER A 653 -4.39 -25.34 11.67
CA SER A 653 -3.04 -25.73 12.10
C SER A 653 -3.08 -26.74 13.25
N GLU A 654 -3.96 -26.56 14.24
CA GLU A 654 -4.15 -27.50 15.34
C GLU A 654 -4.77 -28.82 14.88
N LEU A 655 -5.73 -28.79 13.93
CA LEU A 655 -6.27 -30.01 13.35
C LEU A 655 -5.22 -30.82 12.60
N LYS A 656 -4.37 -30.18 11.79
CA LYS A 656 -3.22 -30.83 11.15
C LYS A 656 -2.22 -31.39 12.16
N ARG A 657 -2.13 -30.82 13.35
CA ARG A 657 -1.25 -31.33 14.42
C ARG A 657 -1.88 -32.55 15.08
N ILE A 658 -3.18 -32.52 15.37
CA ILE A 658 -3.92 -33.63 15.96
C ILE A 658 -3.98 -34.83 15.02
N ASP A 659 -4.18 -34.61 13.73
CA ASP A 659 -4.14 -35.66 12.71
C ASP A 659 -2.78 -36.39 12.68
N ARG A 660 -1.68 -35.67 12.98
CA ARG A 660 -0.31 -36.23 12.99
C ARG A 660 0.14 -36.85 14.31
N HIS A 661 -0.31 -36.31 15.44
CA HIS A 661 0.23 -36.65 16.76
C HIS A 661 -0.82 -37.11 17.77
N GLY A 662 -2.09 -37.16 17.37
CA GLY A 662 -3.22 -37.31 18.27
C GLY A 662 -3.40 -36.07 19.16
N GLY A 663 -4.47 -36.07 19.95
CA GLY A 663 -4.75 -35.02 20.92
C GLY A 663 -6.22 -34.66 21.00
N HIS A 664 -6.53 -33.71 21.87
CA HIS A 664 -7.87 -33.18 22.05
C HIS A 664 -7.92 -31.71 21.64
N LEU A 665 -9.03 -31.30 21.07
CA LEU A 665 -9.31 -29.91 20.74
C LEU A 665 -10.76 -29.65 21.04
N SER A 666 -11.04 -28.54 21.70
CA SER A 666 -12.40 -28.08 21.90
C SER A 666 -12.52 -26.62 21.49
N ILE A 667 -13.72 -26.22 21.11
CA ILE A 667 -14.09 -24.83 20.91
C ILE A 667 -15.24 -24.47 21.85
N ILE A 668 -15.23 -23.23 22.30
CA ILE A 668 -16.33 -22.62 23.05
C ILE A 668 -16.78 -21.42 22.24
N MET A 669 -18.00 -21.45 21.73
CA MET A 669 -18.62 -20.29 21.13
C MET A 669 -19.44 -19.55 22.18
N LEU A 670 -19.40 -18.22 22.15
CA LEU A 670 -20.16 -17.38 23.06
C LEU A 670 -20.75 -16.19 22.33
N ASP A 671 -21.96 -15.84 22.72
CA ASP A 671 -22.72 -14.74 22.14
C ASP A 671 -23.33 -13.90 23.27
N ILE A 672 -23.17 -12.58 23.17
CA ILE A 672 -23.62 -11.65 24.21
C ILE A 672 -25.14 -11.51 24.15
N ASP A 673 -25.79 -11.86 25.25
CA ASP A 673 -27.24 -11.82 25.34
C ASP A 673 -27.78 -10.39 25.22
N HIS A 674 -28.77 -10.21 24.36
CA HIS A 674 -29.46 -8.93 24.17
C HIS A 674 -28.57 -7.75 23.77
N PHE A 675 -27.40 -8.00 23.17
CA PHE A 675 -26.46 -6.93 22.79
C PHE A 675 -27.09 -5.90 21.83
N LYS A 676 -27.95 -6.33 20.90
CA LYS A 676 -28.75 -5.40 20.07
C LYS A 676 -29.56 -4.40 20.92
N ARG A 677 -30.19 -4.83 22.02
CA ARG A 677 -30.95 -3.93 22.91
C ARG A 677 -30.05 -2.93 23.63
N VAL A 678 -28.81 -3.33 23.95
CA VAL A 678 -27.81 -2.42 24.52
C VAL A 678 -27.46 -1.33 23.49
N ASN A 679 -27.20 -1.71 22.24
CA ASN A 679 -26.95 -0.75 21.16
C ASN A 679 -28.14 0.17 20.91
N ASP A 680 -29.35 -0.38 20.84
CA ASP A 680 -30.57 0.39 20.57
C ASP A 680 -30.89 1.38 21.70
N ARG A 681 -30.55 1.04 22.96
CA ARG A 681 -30.87 1.86 24.13
C ARG A 681 -29.79 2.88 24.48
N PHE A 682 -28.52 2.52 24.35
CA PHE A 682 -27.39 3.32 24.83
C PHE A 682 -26.48 3.82 23.70
N GLY A 683 -26.75 3.41 22.46
CA GLY A 683 -25.96 3.76 21.28
C GLY A 683 -24.75 2.85 21.07
N HIS A 684 -24.26 2.80 19.84
CA HIS A 684 -23.15 1.93 19.44
C HIS A 684 -21.85 2.18 20.21
N GLY A 685 -21.57 3.43 20.62
CA GLY A 685 -20.37 3.74 21.41
C GLY A 685 -20.33 3.05 22.78
N VAL A 686 -21.50 2.84 23.41
CA VAL A 686 -21.62 2.09 24.67
C VAL A 686 -21.58 0.59 24.42
N GLY A 687 -22.16 0.11 23.32
CA GLY A 687 -21.98 -1.30 22.89
C GLY A 687 -20.52 -1.66 22.65
N ASP A 688 -19.74 -0.76 22.06
CA ASP A 688 -18.30 -0.92 21.87
C ASP A 688 -17.55 -1.05 23.20
N GLN A 689 -17.95 -0.32 24.24
CA GLN A 689 -17.39 -0.46 25.58
C GLN A 689 -17.75 -1.80 26.21
N VAL A 690 -18.98 -2.29 26.00
CA VAL A 690 -19.41 -3.61 26.46
C VAL A 690 -18.57 -4.71 25.82
N LEU A 691 -18.35 -4.65 24.51
CA LEU A 691 -17.50 -5.61 23.79
C LEU A 691 -16.05 -5.61 24.31
N LYS A 692 -15.49 -4.43 24.59
CA LYS A 692 -14.14 -4.29 25.17
C LYS A 692 -14.06 -4.89 26.57
N ALA A 693 -15.03 -4.60 27.43
CA ALA A 693 -15.07 -5.10 28.81
C ALA A 693 -15.14 -6.63 28.85
N ILE A 694 -16.01 -7.23 28.03
CA ILE A 694 -16.15 -8.68 27.89
C ILE A 694 -14.88 -9.31 27.34
N SER A 695 -14.28 -8.71 26.31
CA SER A 695 -13.03 -9.19 25.72
C SER A 695 -11.90 -9.24 26.75
N GLN A 696 -11.74 -8.17 27.53
CA GLN A 696 -10.74 -8.10 28.59
C GLN A 696 -10.99 -9.16 29.67
N CYS A 697 -12.23 -9.32 30.10
CA CYS A 697 -12.63 -10.30 31.11
C CYS A 697 -12.27 -11.74 30.70
N ILE A 698 -12.64 -12.12 29.48
CA ILE A 698 -12.38 -13.46 28.97
C ILE A 698 -10.88 -13.68 28.77
N THR A 699 -10.17 -12.71 28.20
CA THR A 699 -8.72 -12.82 27.94
C THR A 699 -7.91 -13.08 29.23
N HIS A 700 -8.28 -12.48 30.37
CA HIS A 700 -7.58 -12.71 31.65
C HIS A 700 -7.78 -14.10 32.24
N ARG A 701 -8.83 -14.83 31.82
CA ARG A 701 -9.15 -16.17 32.32
C ARG A 701 -8.54 -17.29 31.47
N LEU A 702 -8.12 -16.98 30.25
CA LEU A 702 -7.59 -17.95 29.30
C LEU A 702 -6.10 -18.22 29.51
N ARG A 703 -5.67 -19.43 29.16
CA ARG A 703 -4.25 -19.81 29.21
C ARG A 703 -3.52 -19.26 28.00
N SER A 704 -2.18 -19.27 28.04
CA SER A 704 -1.34 -18.83 26.90
C SER A 704 -1.60 -19.59 25.59
N ASP A 705 -2.05 -20.85 25.70
CA ASP A 705 -2.28 -21.72 24.55
C ASP A 705 -3.71 -21.60 23.99
N ASP A 706 -4.64 -21.05 24.79
CA ASP A 706 -6.01 -20.80 24.36
C ASP A 706 -6.06 -19.59 23.45
N VAL A 707 -6.92 -19.64 22.43
CA VAL A 707 -7.00 -18.58 21.43
C VAL A 707 -8.38 -17.95 21.50
N PHE A 708 -8.43 -16.70 21.92
CA PHE A 708 -9.66 -15.92 21.99
C PHE A 708 -9.86 -15.08 20.74
N CYS A 709 -11.01 -15.25 20.10
CA CYS A 709 -11.33 -14.63 18.83
C CYS A 709 -12.70 -13.96 18.86
N ARG A 710 -12.83 -12.87 18.09
CA ARG A 710 -14.13 -12.28 17.74
C ARG A 710 -14.46 -12.62 16.29
N LEU A 711 -15.61 -13.26 16.07
CA LEU A 711 -16.04 -13.68 14.73
C LEU A 711 -16.76 -12.57 13.98
N GLY A 712 -17.46 -11.69 14.70
CA GLY A 712 -18.15 -10.53 14.18
C GLY A 712 -19.32 -10.12 15.09
N GLY A 713 -19.70 -8.85 15.09
CA GLY A 713 -20.82 -8.38 15.91
C GLY A 713 -20.63 -8.67 17.41
N GLU A 714 -21.55 -9.47 17.98
CA GLU A 714 -21.58 -9.89 19.39
C GLU A 714 -21.05 -11.32 19.62
N GLU A 715 -20.49 -11.96 18.59
CA GLU A 715 -20.07 -13.36 18.60
C GLU A 715 -18.56 -13.50 18.82
N PHE A 716 -18.18 -14.32 19.80
CA PHE A 716 -16.80 -14.67 20.11
C PHE A 716 -16.61 -16.19 20.16
N MET A 717 -15.35 -16.60 20.08
CA MET A 717 -14.94 -17.99 20.04
C MET A 717 -13.65 -18.17 20.82
N VAL A 718 -13.57 -19.25 21.60
CA VAL A 718 -12.34 -19.69 22.27
C VAL A 718 -11.94 -21.02 21.64
N LEU A 719 -10.72 -21.11 21.13
CA LEU A 719 -10.08 -22.37 20.76
C LEU A 719 -9.27 -22.88 21.94
N CYS A 720 -9.49 -24.12 22.34
CA CYS A 720 -8.83 -24.75 23.48
C CYS A 720 -8.01 -25.98 23.02
N PRO A 721 -6.76 -25.80 22.55
CA PRO A 721 -5.88 -26.91 22.22
C PRO A 721 -5.59 -27.79 23.45
N GLY A 722 -5.51 -29.11 23.24
CA GLY A 722 -5.24 -30.08 24.31
C GLY A 722 -6.38 -30.27 25.31
N THR A 723 -7.58 -29.73 25.03
CA THR A 723 -8.69 -29.70 25.98
C THR A 723 -9.85 -30.59 25.52
N GLN A 724 -10.36 -31.44 26.41
CA GLN A 724 -11.54 -32.28 26.18
C GLN A 724 -12.86 -31.55 26.49
N GLY A 725 -14.00 -32.04 25.97
CA GLY A 725 -15.30 -31.36 26.08
C GLY A 725 -15.73 -31.05 27.51
N HIS A 726 -15.52 -31.96 28.46
CA HIS A 726 -15.83 -31.70 29.88
C HIS A 726 -14.98 -30.56 30.47
N GLN A 727 -13.70 -30.47 30.10
CA GLN A 727 -12.81 -29.40 30.56
C GLN A 727 -13.18 -28.06 29.91
N ALA A 728 -13.54 -28.07 28.63
CA ALA A 728 -14.07 -26.89 27.95
C ALA A 728 -15.38 -26.40 28.58
N TYR A 729 -16.24 -27.33 29.02
CA TYR A 729 -17.47 -27.03 29.77
C TYR A 729 -17.21 -26.36 31.11
N GLN A 730 -16.24 -26.86 31.89
CA GLN A 730 -15.82 -26.20 33.13
C GLN A 730 -15.24 -24.80 32.88
N LEU A 731 -14.44 -24.63 31.82
CA LEU A 731 -13.91 -23.33 31.44
C LEU A 731 -15.04 -22.36 31.07
N ALA A 732 -15.99 -22.78 30.24
CA ALA A 732 -17.14 -21.97 29.85
C ALA A 732 -18.01 -21.56 31.05
N LEU A 733 -18.22 -22.45 32.03
CA LEU A 733 -18.92 -22.12 33.27
C LEU A 733 -18.18 -21.04 34.07
N SER A 734 -16.86 -21.17 34.19
CA SER A 734 -16.03 -20.17 34.86
C SER A 734 -16.05 -18.82 34.15
N LEU A 735 -16.01 -18.81 32.80
CA LEU A 735 -16.13 -17.58 32.00
C LEU A 735 -17.49 -16.92 32.22
N ARG A 736 -18.59 -17.69 32.20
CA ARG A 736 -19.94 -17.17 32.47
C ARG A 736 -20.04 -16.55 33.87
N GLU A 737 -19.53 -17.22 34.89
CA GLU A 737 -19.54 -16.71 36.27
C GLU A 737 -18.74 -15.42 36.40
N GLU A 738 -17.62 -15.28 35.68
CA GLU A 738 -16.83 -14.05 35.68
C GLU A 738 -17.59 -12.89 35.02
N LEU A 739 -18.17 -13.12 33.84
CA LEU A 739 -18.99 -12.11 33.16
C LEU A 739 -20.16 -11.65 34.05
N ASN A 740 -20.79 -12.59 34.76
CA ASN A 740 -21.90 -12.29 35.66
C ASN A 740 -21.51 -11.47 36.90
N ARG A 741 -20.24 -11.48 37.31
CA ARG A 741 -19.72 -10.67 38.41
C ARG A 741 -19.36 -9.25 37.98
N GLN A 742 -19.21 -9.02 36.68
CA GLN A 742 -18.78 -7.73 36.15
C GLN A 742 -19.99 -6.84 35.83
N GLU A 743 -20.12 -5.74 36.55
CA GLU A 743 -21.06 -4.68 36.18
C GLU A 743 -20.36 -3.67 35.26
N ILE A 744 -20.98 -3.39 34.11
CA ILE A 744 -20.45 -2.42 33.15
C ILE A 744 -21.08 -1.06 33.47
N GLU A 745 -20.23 -0.09 33.77
CA GLU A 745 -20.64 1.26 34.15
C GLU A 745 -21.61 1.86 33.11
N GLY A 746 -22.78 2.33 33.56
CA GLY A 746 -23.81 2.92 32.70
C GLY A 746 -24.73 1.92 31.96
N VAL A 747 -24.40 0.63 31.92
CA VAL A 747 -25.22 -0.42 31.25
C VAL A 747 -25.83 -1.40 32.26
N GLY A 748 -25.07 -1.79 33.29
CA GLY A 748 -25.42 -2.82 34.26
C GLY A 748 -24.82 -4.18 33.92
N ARG A 749 -25.45 -5.25 34.41
CA ARG A 749 -24.99 -6.63 34.18
C ARG A 749 -25.29 -7.08 32.76
N VAL A 750 -24.29 -7.66 32.10
CA VAL A 750 -24.39 -8.26 30.77
C VAL A 750 -24.12 -9.75 30.88
N THR A 751 -24.93 -10.57 30.21
CA THR A 751 -24.82 -12.03 30.22
C THR A 751 -24.45 -12.55 28.84
N ALA A 752 -24.01 -13.81 28.77
CA ALA A 752 -23.70 -14.46 27.50
C ALA A 752 -24.19 -15.92 27.50
N SER A 753 -24.50 -16.39 26.30
CA SER A 753 -24.90 -17.77 26.02
C SER A 753 -23.74 -18.52 25.38
N PHE A 754 -23.42 -19.72 25.89
CA PHE A 754 -22.23 -20.48 25.49
C PHE A 754 -22.61 -21.85 24.92
N GLY A 755 -21.92 -22.24 23.83
CA GLY A 755 -22.02 -23.54 23.19
C GLY A 755 -20.64 -24.17 23.00
N ILE A 756 -20.55 -25.49 23.15
CA ILE A 756 -19.27 -26.20 23.20
C ILE A 756 -19.26 -27.35 22.22
N ALA A 757 -18.14 -27.52 21.53
CA ALA A 757 -17.90 -28.67 20.65
C ALA A 757 -16.45 -29.15 20.77
N SER A 758 -16.25 -30.45 20.92
CA SER A 758 -14.93 -31.09 20.85
C SER A 758 -14.71 -31.75 19.51
N TRP A 759 -13.49 -31.72 19.01
CA TRP A 759 -13.12 -32.35 17.75
C TRP A 759 -13.38 -33.85 17.78
N ARG A 760 -14.06 -34.36 16.73
CA ARG A 760 -14.31 -35.79 16.51
C ARG A 760 -13.50 -36.28 15.31
N GLU A 761 -13.00 -37.50 15.40
CA GLU A 761 -12.23 -38.11 14.31
C GLU A 761 -13.10 -38.25 13.05
N GLY A 762 -12.57 -37.79 11.89
CA GLY A 762 -13.30 -37.79 10.61
C GLY A 762 -14.35 -36.68 10.45
N GLU A 763 -14.51 -35.79 11.42
CA GLU A 763 -15.40 -34.63 11.33
C GLU A 763 -14.75 -33.50 10.51
N GLY A 764 -15.55 -32.68 9.81
CA GLY A 764 -15.06 -31.46 9.17
C GLY A 764 -15.06 -30.26 10.12
N VAL A 765 -14.22 -29.26 9.86
CA VAL A 765 -14.20 -27.98 10.61
C VAL A 765 -15.59 -27.36 10.72
N ASP A 766 -16.34 -27.35 9.63
CA ASP A 766 -17.67 -26.72 9.57
C ASP A 766 -18.70 -27.46 10.45
N ALA A 767 -18.59 -28.78 10.57
CA ALA A 767 -19.47 -29.58 11.42
C ALA A 767 -19.19 -29.32 12.91
N MET A 768 -17.91 -29.19 13.30
CA MET A 768 -17.53 -28.82 14.66
C MET A 768 -18.06 -27.42 15.04
N LEU A 769 -17.94 -26.45 14.12
CA LEU A 769 -18.48 -25.10 14.31
C LEU A 769 -20.01 -25.09 14.42
N LEU A 770 -20.69 -25.88 13.58
CA LEU A 770 -22.16 -25.99 13.60
C LEU A 770 -22.68 -26.55 14.93
N ARG A 771 -21.97 -27.50 15.54
CA ARG A 771 -22.33 -28.02 16.87
C ARG A 771 -22.16 -26.97 17.97
N ALA A 772 -21.09 -26.19 17.93
CA ALA A 772 -20.90 -25.08 18.87
C ALA A 772 -21.98 -24.00 18.71
N ASP A 773 -22.37 -23.68 17.47
CA ASP A 773 -23.49 -22.78 17.16
C ASP A 773 -24.84 -23.29 17.65
N SER A 774 -25.12 -24.58 17.41
CA SER A 774 -26.31 -25.24 17.94
C SER A 774 -26.36 -25.19 19.47
N GLY A 775 -25.21 -25.30 20.14
CA GLY A 775 -25.09 -25.13 21.59
C GLY A 775 -25.43 -23.71 22.07
N VAL A 776 -24.90 -22.68 21.42
CA VAL A 776 -25.26 -21.27 21.75
C VAL A 776 -26.74 -21.03 21.51
N TYR A 777 -27.30 -21.58 20.42
CA TYR A 777 -28.72 -21.47 20.12
C TYR A 777 -29.58 -22.14 21.20
N ALA A 778 -29.24 -23.36 21.62
CA ALA A 778 -29.91 -24.06 22.71
C ALA A 778 -29.83 -23.26 24.03
N ALA A 779 -28.67 -22.67 24.34
CA ALA A 779 -28.49 -21.82 25.51
C ALA A 779 -29.46 -20.62 25.48
N LYS A 780 -29.59 -19.98 24.31
CA LYS A 780 -30.50 -18.84 24.11
C LYS A 780 -31.98 -19.23 24.24
N GLN A 781 -32.36 -20.41 23.76
CA GLN A 781 -33.74 -20.90 23.88
C GLN A 781 -34.07 -21.29 25.32
N ALA A 782 -33.14 -21.92 26.04
CA ALA A 782 -33.35 -22.40 27.40
C ALA A 782 -33.23 -21.30 28.47
N GLY A 783 -33.31 -20.03 28.07
CA GLY A 783 -33.41 -18.88 28.98
C GLY A 783 -32.18 -17.98 29.04
N ARG A 784 -31.17 -18.18 28.17
CA ARG A 784 -29.92 -17.38 28.12
C ARG A 784 -29.09 -17.49 29.41
N ASP A 785 -27.99 -16.74 29.51
CA ASP A 785 -27.05 -16.75 30.63
C ASP A 785 -26.68 -18.17 31.08
N ARG A 786 -26.25 -19.02 30.15
CA ARG A 786 -25.95 -20.42 30.43
C ARG A 786 -24.95 -21.03 29.46
N VAL A 787 -24.43 -22.16 29.87
CA VAL A 787 -23.53 -23.00 29.09
C VAL A 787 -24.28 -24.27 28.74
N GLU A 788 -24.42 -24.55 27.45
CA GLU A 788 -24.94 -25.85 27.01
C GLU A 788 -23.78 -26.86 26.94
N PRO A 789 -23.95 -28.05 27.55
CA PRO A 789 -22.97 -29.12 27.42
C PRO A 789 -22.89 -29.61 25.98
N GLU A 790 -21.78 -30.26 25.64
CA GLU A 790 -21.61 -30.87 24.33
C GLU A 790 -22.74 -31.89 24.06
N GLN A 791 -23.48 -31.69 22.97
CA GLN A 791 -24.51 -32.63 22.53
C GLN A 791 -23.84 -33.88 21.95
N ALA A 792 -24.25 -35.06 22.42
CA ALA A 792 -23.70 -36.35 22.03
C ALA A 792 -23.80 -36.59 20.52
#